data_AF-A0A7K0Y8H4-F1
#
_entry.id   AF-A0A7K0Y8H4-F1
#
_cell.length_a   1.000
_cell.length_b   1.000
_cell.length_c   1.000
_cell.angle_alpha   90.00
_cell.angle_beta   90.00
_cell.angle_gamma   90.00
#
_symmetry.space_group_name_H-M   'P 1'
#
loop_
_entity.id
_entity.type
_entity.pdbx_description
1 polymer ?
#
loop_
_entity_poly.entity_id
_entity_poly.type
_entity_poly.pdbx_seq_one_letter_code
_entity_poly.pdbx_strand_id
1 'polypeptide(L)'
;MHLSLKAIQLQRDAWGKYCLVAKPPQVPLGIKEAQHALNSFVSELGELQALLSDVTLSAPLTSMPLTELTKTLRSLSEDTKILDNYDERSMTTQRLEEAGLGPLAVELANLHTSKEDLHAELELAWWKSALETLLERSGRSLAADSDEIVQIEKRFAAAETELIAAGSKTVAYGLSGKWKQALENHPSEAQTLKELLKLKRAVISEVGQLAPHVYQALVPVVLASPYEVPRTLAKGERFDVTLVLDGAGSSIAENYSGLVRSSQVVVFGDGVIAAATGFNIECLPEEDQTVRLPESIFTAARRSLPLEVLRRSYRTSGQALGDYINREFYQDRIIFEPTAASYFGQSNVKFERVVAGNSDQPESLDQELSMVIQAVMSHATYTPQDSLLVATASPKHAERLETALRTARKTRTDLDPFFESHGREKFEITTIQELAHRVADRIIFSLGFGKDLTGHAPKLLGQLSNPNGKRYLANLLVSARKQMTIVSALDNKDLLAKANPGVEMFSDLIHELGRVQPIRLEADLNPMIADLAIRLTKLGVTTRTNFSTRIKLVASVGDKAAIVEPDWGILGYNLSERYRLRPALLEAMGWMYLRVPSFELFADPEQVARSIAMSLGIEVTKKAQPLFELSEPAFEDTASAWGDPGDSNDQRLAEDKPPHWG
;
A
#
# COMPACT_ATOMS: atom_id res chain seq x y z
N MET A 1 -29.57 -92.59 -41.88
CA MET A 1 -29.34 -93.45 -40.70
C MET A 1 -28.00 -93.16 -40.00
N HIS A 2 -26.90 -92.94 -40.74
CA HIS A 2 -25.59 -92.64 -40.13
C HIS A 2 -25.51 -91.28 -39.40
N LEU A 3 -26.17 -90.23 -39.91
CA LEU A 3 -26.20 -88.90 -39.28
C LEU A 3 -26.92 -88.88 -37.93
N SER A 4 -28.06 -89.59 -37.82
CA SER A 4 -28.82 -89.69 -36.57
C SER A 4 -28.06 -90.48 -35.50
N LEU A 5 -27.30 -91.51 -35.87
CA LEU A 5 -26.43 -92.23 -34.94
C LEU A 5 -25.26 -91.37 -34.44
N LYS A 6 -24.68 -90.54 -35.32
CA LYS A 6 -23.67 -89.54 -34.91
C LYS A 6 -24.24 -88.50 -33.95
N ALA A 7 -25.46 -88.02 -34.19
CA ALA A 7 -26.12 -87.06 -33.31
C ALA A 7 -26.41 -87.67 -31.92
N ILE A 8 -26.89 -88.92 -31.87
CA ILE A 8 -27.11 -89.65 -30.62
C ILE A 8 -25.79 -89.87 -29.86
N GLN A 9 -24.70 -90.20 -30.57
CA GLN A 9 -23.38 -90.37 -29.96
C GLN A 9 -22.85 -89.04 -29.39
N LEU A 10 -22.96 -87.94 -30.13
CA LEU A 10 -22.61 -86.60 -29.65
C LEU A 10 -23.44 -86.19 -28.42
N GLN A 11 -24.73 -86.49 -28.42
CA GLN A 11 -25.62 -86.19 -27.29
C GLN A 11 -25.26 -87.04 -26.07
N ARG A 12 -24.88 -88.31 -26.26
CA ARG A 12 -24.41 -89.19 -25.19
C ARG A 12 -23.07 -88.71 -24.61
N ASP A 13 -22.14 -88.30 -25.46
CA ASP A 13 -20.83 -87.81 -25.04
C ASP A 13 -20.93 -86.46 -24.33
N ALA A 14 -21.83 -85.58 -24.78
CA ALA A 14 -22.16 -84.34 -24.07
C ALA A 14 -22.80 -84.63 -22.70
N TRP A 15 -23.74 -85.57 -22.62
CA TRP A 15 -24.36 -85.98 -21.36
C TRP A 15 -23.35 -86.57 -20.36
N GLY A 16 -22.40 -87.37 -20.85
CA GLY A 16 -21.32 -87.92 -20.04
C GLY A 16 -20.41 -86.86 -19.38
N LYS A 17 -20.30 -85.66 -19.96
CA LYS A 17 -19.52 -84.55 -19.35
C LYS A 17 -20.19 -83.93 -18.13
N TYR A 18 -21.51 -83.99 -18.03
CA TYR A 18 -22.29 -83.30 -16.99
C TYR A 18 -22.91 -84.25 -15.96
N CYS A 19 -22.81 -85.57 -16.15
CA CYS A 19 -23.30 -86.57 -15.21
C CYS A 19 -22.17 -87.24 -14.41
N LEU A 20 -22.23 -87.13 -13.08
CA LEU A 20 -21.33 -87.84 -12.16
C LEU A 20 -21.62 -89.35 -12.07
N VAL A 21 -22.79 -89.81 -12.52
CA VAL A 21 -23.24 -91.22 -12.51
C VAL A 21 -24.05 -91.51 -13.77
N ALA A 22 -23.84 -92.68 -14.40
CA ALA A 22 -24.55 -93.10 -15.61
C ALA A 22 -26.02 -93.48 -15.34
N LYS A 23 -26.89 -92.48 -15.17
CA LYS A 23 -28.35 -92.63 -15.12
C LYS A 23 -29.00 -92.10 -16.42
N PRO A 24 -30.13 -92.69 -16.88
CA PRO A 24 -30.89 -92.14 -17.99
C PRO A 24 -31.41 -90.73 -17.65
N PRO A 25 -31.48 -89.80 -18.62
CA PRO A 25 -31.97 -88.44 -18.37
C PRO A 25 -33.41 -88.49 -17.85
N GLN A 26 -33.61 -88.03 -16.62
CA GLN A 26 -34.94 -87.71 -16.10
C GLN A 26 -35.12 -86.20 -16.17
N VAL A 27 -36.22 -85.75 -16.75
CA VAL A 27 -36.63 -84.36 -16.65
C VAL A 27 -37.01 -84.11 -15.19
N PRO A 28 -36.30 -83.25 -14.44
CA PRO A 28 -36.70 -82.92 -13.08
C PRO A 28 -38.15 -82.44 -13.04
N LEU A 29 -38.91 -82.92 -12.06
CA LEU A 29 -40.26 -82.46 -11.78
C LEU A 29 -40.22 -80.94 -11.54
N GLY A 30 -41.11 -80.20 -12.21
CA GLY A 30 -41.16 -78.72 -12.12
C GLY A 30 -40.43 -77.95 -13.23
N ILE A 31 -39.78 -78.60 -14.21
CA ILE A 31 -39.11 -77.87 -15.31
C ILE A 31 -40.09 -76.99 -16.12
N LYS A 32 -41.34 -77.44 -16.31
CA LYS A 32 -42.36 -76.63 -16.99
C LYS A 32 -42.74 -75.39 -16.17
N GLU A 33 -42.84 -75.53 -14.86
CA GLU A 33 -43.13 -74.43 -13.94
C GLU A 33 -41.97 -73.43 -13.90
N ALA A 34 -40.72 -73.92 -13.85
CA ALA A 34 -39.53 -73.09 -13.93
C ALA A 34 -39.40 -72.35 -15.28
N GLN A 35 -39.76 -73.01 -16.39
CA GLN A 35 -39.76 -72.38 -17.71
C GLN A 35 -40.87 -71.32 -17.83
N HIS A 36 -42.04 -71.54 -17.26
CA HIS A 36 -43.09 -70.52 -17.16
C HIS A 36 -42.65 -69.34 -16.31
N ALA A 37 -42.03 -69.58 -15.14
CA ALA A 37 -41.52 -68.52 -14.28
C ALA A 37 -40.42 -67.69 -14.96
N LEU A 38 -39.48 -68.34 -15.68
CA LEU A 38 -38.45 -67.66 -16.45
C LEU A 38 -39.04 -66.81 -17.58
N ASN A 39 -40.02 -67.33 -18.32
CA ASN A 39 -40.67 -66.58 -19.38
C ASN A 39 -41.45 -65.36 -18.84
N SER A 40 -42.13 -65.50 -17.69
CA SER A 40 -42.78 -64.36 -17.02
C SER A 40 -41.76 -63.31 -16.62
N PHE A 41 -40.67 -63.73 -15.96
CA PHE A 41 -39.61 -62.85 -15.51
C PHE A 41 -38.92 -62.11 -16.67
N VAL A 42 -38.63 -62.79 -17.78
CA VAL A 42 -38.05 -62.15 -18.99
C VAL A 42 -39.04 -61.18 -19.64
N SER A 43 -40.34 -61.48 -19.62
CA SER A 43 -41.38 -60.56 -20.11
C SER A 43 -41.44 -59.28 -19.26
N GLU A 44 -41.48 -59.43 -17.93
CA GLU A 44 -41.48 -58.31 -16.97
C GLU A 44 -40.22 -57.45 -17.10
N LEU A 45 -39.05 -58.06 -17.28
CA LEU A 45 -37.82 -57.33 -17.56
C LEU A 45 -37.87 -56.60 -18.90
N GLY A 46 -38.52 -57.17 -19.92
CA GLY A 46 -38.71 -56.53 -21.22
C GLY A 46 -39.59 -55.29 -21.14
N GLU A 47 -40.67 -55.35 -20.37
CA GLU A 47 -41.54 -54.19 -20.10
C GLU A 47 -40.79 -53.10 -19.34
N LEU A 48 -40.01 -53.48 -18.31
CA LEU A 48 -39.21 -52.54 -17.54
C LEU A 48 -38.08 -51.91 -18.38
N GLN A 49 -37.45 -52.67 -19.27
CA GLN A 49 -36.44 -52.17 -20.21
C GLN A 49 -37.03 -51.14 -21.18
N ALA A 50 -38.29 -51.31 -21.61
CA ALA A 50 -38.96 -50.37 -22.52
C ALA A 50 -39.25 -49.02 -21.85
N LEU A 51 -39.49 -49.00 -20.54
CA LEU A 51 -39.70 -47.77 -19.75
C LEU A 51 -38.39 -47.01 -19.49
N LEU A 52 -37.25 -47.68 -19.58
CA LEU A 52 -35.91 -47.12 -19.34
C LEU A 52 -35.19 -46.75 -20.65
N SER A 53 -35.91 -46.56 -21.75
CA SER A 53 -35.32 -46.36 -23.09
C SER A 53 -34.39 -45.15 -23.20
N ASP A 54 -34.57 -44.15 -22.34
CA ASP A 54 -33.75 -42.92 -22.31
C ASP A 54 -32.61 -42.98 -21.27
N VAL A 55 -32.48 -44.08 -20.53
CA VAL A 55 -31.43 -44.28 -19.51
C VAL A 55 -30.31 -45.15 -20.08
N THR A 56 -29.06 -44.65 -20.05
CA THR A 56 -27.88 -45.39 -20.50
C THR A 56 -27.51 -46.51 -19.51
N LEU A 57 -28.10 -47.68 -19.72
CA LEU A 57 -27.70 -48.91 -19.01
C LEU A 57 -26.47 -49.54 -19.66
N SER A 58 -25.57 -50.09 -18.85
CA SER A 58 -24.33 -50.78 -19.29
C SER A 58 -24.59 -51.99 -20.19
N ALA A 59 -25.76 -52.61 -20.10
CA ALA A 59 -26.24 -53.68 -20.97
C ALA A 59 -27.79 -53.79 -20.91
N PRO A 60 -28.45 -54.48 -21.86
CA PRO A 60 -29.86 -54.85 -21.71
C PRO A 60 -30.10 -55.70 -20.46
N LEU A 61 -31.14 -55.42 -19.69
CA LEU A 61 -31.47 -56.10 -18.43
C LEU A 61 -31.59 -57.63 -18.60
N THR A 62 -32.05 -58.09 -19.76
CA THR A 62 -32.16 -59.53 -20.10
C THR A 62 -30.81 -60.23 -20.30
N SER A 63 -29.74 -59.47 -20.48
CA SER A 63 -28.38 -59.98 -20.75
C SER A 63 -27.40 -59.73 -19.61
N MET A 64 -27.82 -59.04 -18.55
CA MET A 64 -26.98 -58.76 -17.39
C MET A 64 -26.72 -60.00 -16.53
N PRO A 65 -25.53 -60.13 -15.92
CA PRO A 65 -25.29 -61.12 -14.87
C PRO A 65 -26.27 -60.91 -13.70
N LEU A 66 -26.80 -62.01 -13.14
CA LEU A 66 -27.82 -61.99 -12.06
C LEU A 66 -27.45 -61.09 -10.87
N THR A 67 -26.17 -61.04 -10.49
CA THR A 67 -25.66 -60.19 -9.41
C THR A 67 -25.76 -58.71 -9.72
N GLU A 68 -25.55 -58.33 -10.98
CA GLU A 68 -25.64 -56.94 -11.45
C GLU A 68 -27.10 -56.53 -11.65
N LEU A 69 -27.91 -57.43 -12.22
CA LEU A 69 -29.36 -57.26 -12.33
C LEU A 69 -30.05 -57.06 -10.97
N THR A 70 -29.63 -57.81 -9.95
CA THR A 70 -30.19 -57.66 -8.59
C THR A 70 -29.86 -56.30 -7.99
N LYS A 71 -28.65 -55.76 -8.25
CA LYS A 71 -28.25 -54.44 -7.75
C LYS A 71 -28.98 -53.31 -8.47
N THR A 72 -29.10 -53.39 -9.79
CA THR A 72 -29.80 -52.37 -10.60
C THR A 72 -31.29 -52.34 -10.27
N LEU A 73 -31.96 -53.49 -10.19
CA LEU A 73 -33.37 -53.55 -9.77
C LEU A 73 -33.58 -53.03 -8.35
N ARG A 74 -32.62 -53.28 -7.44
CA ARG A 74 -32.70 -52.76 -6.07
C ARG A 74 -32.57 -51.23 -6.04
N SER A 75 -31.60 -50.65 -6.73
CA SER A 75 -31.45 -49.19 -6.83
C SER A 75 -32.69 -48.53 -7.45
N LEU A 76 -33.22 -49.09 -8.54
CA LEU A 76 -34.47 -48.60 -9.16
C LEU A 76 -35.67 -48.65 -8.20
N SER A 77 -35.68 -49.59 -7.25
CA SER A 77 -36.76 -49.71 -6.27
C SER A 77 -36.56 -48.89 -4.99
N GLU A 78 -35.32 -48.58 -4.61
CA GLU A 78 -34.97 -47.94 -3.33
C GLU A 78 -34.72 -46.42 -3.48
N ASP A 79 -34.25 -45.95 -4.64
CA ASP A 79 -33.93 -44.54 -4.90
C ASP A 79 -35.16 -43.73 -5.39
N THR A 80 -36.33 -43.91 -4.76
CA THR A 80 -37.57 -43.20 -5.15
C THR A 80 -37.64 -41.76 -4.66
N LYS A 81 -36.73 -41.34 -3.75
CA LYS A 81 -36.67 -39.96 -3.23
C LYS A 81 -36.41 -38.93 -4.35
N ILE A 82 -35.72 -39.36 -5.41
CA ILE A 82 -35.43 -38.55 -6.60
C ILE A 82 -36.71 -38.21 -7.38
N LEU A 83 -37.80 -38.95 -7.20
CA LEU A 83 -39.09 -38.69 -7.85
C LEU A 83 -40.00 -37.80 -7.00
N ASP A 84 -39.65 -37.54 -5.74
CA ASP A 84 -40.37 -36.59 -4.92
C ASP A 84 -40.28 -35.19 -5.56
N ASN A 85 -41.43 -34.53 -5.72
CA ASN A 85 -41.56 -33.22 -6.40
C ASN A 85 -41.09 -33.18 -7.87
N TYR A 86 -41.12 -34.31 -8.60
CA TYR A 86 -40.77 -34.34 -10.02
C TYR A 86 -41.69 -33.43 -10.86
N ASP A 87 -43.00 -33.50 -10.65
CA ASP A 87 -43.98 -32.68 -11.40
C ASP A 87 -43.74 -31.18 -11.19
N GLU A 88 -43.48 -30.76 -9.95
CA GLU A 88 -43.20 -29.36 -9.63
C GLU A 88 -41.86 -28.88 -10.22
N ARG A 89 -40.83 -29.73 -10.20
CA ARG A 89 -39.53 -29.44 -10.83
C ARG A 89 -39.67 -29.36 -12.34
N SER A 90 -40.32 -30.32 -12.98
CA SER A 90 -40.54 -30.35 -14.42
C SER A 90 -41.27 -29.09 -14.91
N MET A 91 -42.35 -28.69 -14.22
CA MET A 91 -43.06 -27.43 -14.54
C MET A 91 -42.18 -26.20 -14.34
N THR A 92 -41.32 -26.19 -13.32
CA THR A 92 -40.44 -25.05 -13.05
C THR A 92 -39.31 -24.97 -14.07
N THR A 93 -38.69 -26.09 -14.43
CA THR A 93 -37.67 -26.19 -15.48
C THR A 93 -38.22 -25.72 -16.82
N GLN A 94 -39.42 -26.18 -17.20
CA GLN A 94 -40.06 -25.74 -18.44
C GLN A 94 -40.27 -24.20 -18.46
N ARG A 95 -40.72 -23.61 -17.35
CA ARG A 95 -40.87 -22.15 -17.24
C ARG A 95 -39.53 -21.40 -17.35
N LEU A 96 -38.45 -21.98 -16.83
CA LEU A 96 -37.11 -21.40 -16.93
C LEU A 96 -36.57 -21.49 -18.36
N GLU A 97 -36.79 -22.61 -19.05
CA GLU A 97 -36.46 -22.76 -20.48
C GLU A 97 -37.22 -21.78 -21.37
N GLU A 98 -38.54 -21.63 -21.16
CA GLU A 98 -39.38 -20.66 -21.88
C GLU A 98 -38.91 -19.22 -21.66
N ALA A 99 -38.34 -18.91 -20.49
CA ALA A 99 -37.74 -17.62 -20.18
C ALA A 99 -36.30 -17.45 -20.72
N GLY A 100 -35.71 -18.49 -21.32
CA GLY A 100 -34.32 -18.49 -21.80
C GLY A 100 -33.27 -18.66 -20.70
N LEU A 101 -33.69 -19.03 -19.48
CA LEU A 101 -32.83 -19.24 -18.31
C LEU A 101 -32.43 -20.71 -18.10
N GLY A 102 -32.77 -21.59 -19.04
CA GLY A 102 -32.43 -23.03 -18.99
C GLY A 102 -30.94 -23.30 -18.71
N PRO A 103 -30.00 -22.73 -19.50
CA PRO A 103 -28.56 -22.92 -19.26
C PRO A 103 -28.11 -22.45 -17.88
N LEU A 104 -28.62 -21.31 -17.41
CA LEU A 104 -28.31 -20.78 -16.08
C LEU A 104 -28.83 -21.70 -14.97
N ALA A 105 -30.04 -22.26 -15.15
CA ALA A 105 -30.62 -23.18 -14.17
C ALA A 105 -29.78 -24.46 -14.02
N VAL A 106 -29.24 -24.98 -15.13
CA VAL A 106 -28.32 -26.14 -15.13
C VAL A 106 -27.00 -25.80 -14.43
N GLU A 107 -26.41 -24.63 -14.72
CA GLU A 107 -25.18 -24.20 -14.04
C GLU A 107 -25.38 -24.01 -12.52
N LEU A 108 -26.49 -23.38 -12.10
CA LEU A 108 -26.80 -23.19 -10.68
C LEU A 108 -27.02 -24.52 -9.95
N ALA A 109 -27.63 -25.50 -10.63
CA ALA A 109 -27.78 -26.85 -10.11
C ALA A 109 -26.40 -27.51 -9.91
N ASN A 110 -25.53 -27.44 -10.93
CA ASN A 110 -24.16 -27.97 -10.84
C ASN A 110 -23.32 -27.29 -9.74
N LEU A 111 -23.55 -25.99 -9.49
CA LEU A 111 -22.88 -25.22 -8.44
C LEU A 111 -23.47 -25.45 -7.04
N HIS A 112 -24.58 -26.17 -6.93
CA HIS A 112 -25.29 -26.44 -5.67
C HIS A 112 -25.64 -25.14 -4.92
N THR A 113 -26.06 -24.12 -5.67
CA THR A 113 -26.32 -22.79 -5.11
C THR A 113 -27.43 -22.85 -4.06
N SER A 114 -27.17 -22.29 -2.88
CA SER A 114 -28.17 -22.23 -1.82
C SER A 114 -29.34 -21.33 -2.22
N LYS A 115 -30.53 -21.57 -1.64
CA LYS A 115 -31.72 -20.75 -1.92
C LYS A 115 -31.51 -19.26 -1.60
N GLU A 116 -30.66 -18.97 -0.63
CA GLU A 116 -30.34 -17.60 -0.21
C GLU A 116 -29.46 -16.88 -1.24
N ASP A 117 -28.62 -17.62 -1.97
CA ASP A 117 -27.65 -17.09 -2.94
C ASP A 117 -28.20 -17.02 -4.38
N LEU A 118 -29.28 -17.74 -4.70
CA LEU A 118 -29.87 -17.77 -6.05
C LEU A 118 -30.15 -16.39 -6.65
N HIS A 119 -30.62 -15.45 -5.83
CA HIS A 119 -30.88 -14.09 -6.30
C HIS A 119 -29.59 -13.36 -6.69
N ALA A 120 -28.55 -13.49 -5.87
CA ALA A 120 -27.26 -12.84 -6.12
C ALA A 120 -26.57 -13.43 -7.36
N GLU A 121 -26.62 -14.75 -7.54
CA GLU A 121 -26.06 -15.41 -8.73
C GLU A 121 -26.81 -15.04 -10.02
N LEU A 122 -28.14 -14.92 -9.96
CA LEU A 122 -28.92 -14.44 -11.11
C LEU A 122 -28.56 -12.99 -11.47
N GLU A 123 -28.42 -12.10 -10.48
CA GLU A 123 -27.98 -10.73 -10.72
C GLU A 123 -26.57 -10.68 -11.30
N LEU A 124 -25.64 -11.49 -10.78
CA LEU A 124 -24.27 -11.58 -11.30
C LEU A 124 -24.28 -12.04 -12.76
N ALA A 125 -24.98 -13.12 -13.08
CA ALA A 125 -25.11 -13.64 -14.44
C ALA A 125 -25.70 -12.59 -15.38
N TRP A 126 -26.77 -11.91 -14.96
CA TRP A 126 -27.39 -10.84 -15.74
C TRP A 126 -26.42 -9.70 -16.04
N TRP A 127 -25.73 -9.16 -15.03
CA TRP A 127 -24.79 -8.05 -15.21
C TRP A 127 -23.58 -8.44 -16.04
N LYS A 128 -23.07 -9.66 -15.88
CA LYS A 128 -21.98 -10.20 -16.67
C LYS A 128 -22.37 -10.34 -18.15
N SER A 129 -23.52 -10.96 -18.43
CA SER A 129 -24.02 -11.11 -19.81
C SER A 129 -24.35 -9.75 -20.45
N ALA A 130 -24.90 -8.80 -19.69
CA ALA A 130 -25.16 -7.45 -20.18
C ALA A 130 -23.86 -6.73 -20.56
N LEU A 131 -22.82 -6.85 -19.72
CA LEU A 131 -21.50 -6.30 -19.99
C LEU A 131 -20.87 -6.93 -21.24
N GLU A 132 -20.86 -8.26 -21.34
CA GLU A 132 -20.35 -9.02 -22.49
C GLU A 132 -21.04 -8.59 -23.79
N THR A 133 -22.37 -8.48 -23.78
CA THR A 133 -23.16 -8.03 -24.93
C THR A 133 -22.80 -6.59 -25.36
N LEU A 134 -22.58 -5.68 -24.41
CA LEU A 134 -22.17 -4.31 -24.71
C LEU A 134 -20.77 -4.27 -25.34
N LEU A 135 -19.87 -5.13 -24.88
CA LEU A 135 -18.50 -5.22 -25.38
C LEU A 135 -18.44 -5.79 -26.79
N GLU A 136 -19.16 -6.88 -27.04
CA GLU A 136 -19.30 -7.47 -28.38
C GLU A 136 -19.80 -6.45 -29.39
N ARG A 137 -20.83 -5.66 -29.03
CA ARG A 137 -21.35 -4.59 -29.89
C ARG A 137 -20.34 -3.47 -30.14
N SER A 138 -19.46 -3.20 -29.18
CA SER A 138 -18.43 -2.18 -29.31
C SER A 138 -17.20 -2.66 -30.09
N GLY A 139 -17.08 -3.97 -30.36
CA GLY A 139 -15.94 -4.58 -31.04
C GLY A 139 -14.64 -4.54 -30.23
N ARG A 140 -14.73 -4.43 -28.90
CA ARG A 140 -13.59 -4.32 -27.98
C ARG A 140 -13.51 -5.52 -27.05
N SER A 141 -12.29 -5.97 -26.74
CA SER A 141 -12.04 -7.04 -25.79
C SER A 141 -11.53 -6.45 -24.47
N LEU A 142 -12.17 -6.82 -23.34
CA LEU A 142 -11.86 -6.30 -22.00
C LEU A 142 -10.39 -6.46 -21.63
N ALA A 143 -9.81 -7.65 -21.86
CA ALA A 143 -8.46 -7.99 -21.45
C ALA A 143 -7.39 -7.32 -22.34
N ALA A 144 -7.67 -7.17 -23.64
CA ALA A 144 -6.75 -6.47 -24.54
C ALA A 144 -6.73 -4.96 -24.24
N ASP A 145 -7.90 -4.38 -23.96
CA ASP A 145 -8.03 -2.96 -23.63
C ASP A 145 -7.40 -2.65 -22.26
N SER A 146 -7.51 -3.53 -21.26
CA SER A 146 -6.94 -3.31 -19.93
C SER A 146 -5.41 -3.30 -19.94
N ASP A 147 -4.79 -4.25 -20.63
CA ASP A 147 -3.33 -4.29 -20.81
C ASP A 147 -2.86 -3.07 -21.60
N GLU A 148 -3.56 -2.69 -22.67
CA GLU A 148 -3.23 -1.50 -23.45
C GLU A 148 -3.29 -0.23 -22.60
N ILE A 149 -4.32 -0.06 -21.76
CA ILE A 149 -4.44 1.07 -20.84
C ILE A 149 -3.24 1.13 -19.89
N VAL A 150 -2.89 0.01 -19.25
CA VAL A 150 -1.74 -0.04 -18.33
C VAL A 150 -0.43 0.28 -19.07
N GLN A 151 -0.26 -0.17 -20.32
CA GLN A 151 0.90 0.19 -21.14
C GLN A 151 0.92 1.67 -21.52
N ILE A 152 -0.23 2.27 -21.83
CA ILE A 152 -0.35 3.71 -22.08
C ILE A 152 0.00 4.52 -20.84
N GLU A 153 -0.49 4.13 -19.66
CA GLU A 153 -0.15 4.75 -18.37
C GLU A 153 1.37 4.71 -18.11
N LYS A 154 2.00 3.54 -18.32
CA LYS A 154 3.46 3.37 -18.20
C LYS A 154 4.23 4.22 -19.21
N ARG A 155 3.80 4.26 -20.48
CA ARG A 155 4.40 5.10 -21.52
C ARG A 155 4.27 6.58 -21.20
N PHE A 156 3.13 7.01 -20.65
CA PHE A 156 2.93 8.38 -20.18
C PHE A 156 3.93 8.74 -19.07
N ALA A 157 4.05 7.90 -18.04
CA ALA A 157 4.98 8.15 -16.93
C ALA A 157 6.46 8.19 -17.39
N ALA A 158 6.84 7.32 -18.32
CA ALA A 158 8.17 7.31 -18.92
C ALA A 158 8.42 8.58 -19.75
N ALA A 159 7.50 8.95 -20.65
CA ALA A 159 7.61 10.13 -21.49
C ALA A 159 7.65 11.43 -20.66
N GLU A 160 6.90 11.52 -19.56
CA GLU A 160 6.95 12.67 -18.66
C GLU A 160 8.32 12.77 -17.97
N THR A 161 8.89 11.64 -17.57
CA THR A 161 10.23 11.60 -16.97
C THR A 161 11.31 12.04 -17.97
N GLU A 162 11.20 11.61 -19.23
CA GLU A 162 12.07 12.05 -20.33
C GLU A 162 11.90 13.55 -20.60
N LEU A 163 10.67 14.07 -20.59
CA LEU A 163 10.38 15.49 -20.78
C LEU A 163 11.02 16.35 -19.68
N ILE A 164 10.92 15.93 -18.42
CA ILE A 164 11.56 16.64 -17.29
C ILE A 164 13.09 16.65 -17.46
N ALA A 165 13.67 15.51 -17.84
CA ALA A 165 15.11 15.41 -18.10
C ALA A 165 15.55 16.30 -19.27
N ALA A 166 14.77 16.35 -20.35
CA ALA A 166 15.03 17.19 -21.52
C ALA A 166 14.84 18.69 -21.22
N GLY A 167 13.89 19.07 -20.37
CA GLY A 167 13.57 20.45 -20.04
C GLY A 167 14.77 21.25 -19.53
N SER A 168 15.61 20.64 -18.69
CA SER A 168 16.86 21.26 -18.22
C SER A 168 17.80 21.65 -19.37
N LYS A 169 17.92 20.77 -20.39
CA LYS A 169 18.76 21.00 -21.57
C LYS A 169 18.15 22.06 -22.48
N THR A 170 16.83 22.10 -22.62
CA THR A 170 16.13 23.12 -23.40
C THR A 170 16.31 24.50 -22.79
N VAL A 171 16.19 24.63 -21.46
CA VAL A 171 16.47 25.90 -20.75
C VAL A 171 17.93 26.30 -20.91
N ALA A 172 18.87 25.36 -20.74
CA ALA A 172 20.30 25.62 -20.93
C ALA A 172 20.62 26.07 -22.36
N TYR A 173 20.01 25.47 -23.37
CA TYR A 173 20.14 25.89 -24.76
C TYR A 173 19.61 27.31 -24.98
N GLY A 174 18.41 27.63 -24.46
CA GLY A 174 17.84 28.98 -24.53
C GLY A 174 18.71 30.04 -23.85
N LEU A 175 19.26 29.73 -22.66
CA LEU A 175 20.21 30.61 -21.97
C LEU A 175 21.51 30.78 -22.77
N SER A 176 22.02 29.71 -23.39
CA SER A 176 23.22 29.79 -24.23
C SER A 176 23.03 30.71 -25.44
N GLY A 177 21.84 30.70 -26.06
CA GLY A 177 21.49 31.60 -27.16
C GLY A 177 21.47 33.06 -26.72
N LYS A 178 20.78 33.35 -25.59
CA LYS A 178 20.75 34.70 -24.99
C LYS A 178 22.15 35.20 -24.63
N TRP A 179 22.97 34.34 -24.07
CA TRP A 179 24.34 34.67 -23.71
C TRP A 179 25.20 35.01 -24.94
N LYS A 180 25.15 34.20 -26.00
CA LYS A 180 25.86 34.49 -27.26
C LYS A 180 25.43 35.83 -27.86
N GLN A 181 24.12 36.07 -27.92
CA GLN A 181 23.58 37.32 -28.44
C GLN A 181 24.02 38.53 -27.61
N ALA A 182 24.07 38.40 -26.28
CA ALA A 182 24.55 39.47 -25.41
C ALA A 182 26.03 39.79 -25.63
N LEU A 183 26.88 38.77 -25.83
CA LEU A 183 28.30 38.96 -26.14
C LEU A 183 28.53 39.63 -27.51
N GLU A 184 27.73 39.27 -28.52
CA GLU A 184 27.80 39.86 -29.86
C GLU A 184 27.32 41.32 -29.86
N ASN A 185 26.25 41.62 -29.13
CA ASN A 185 25.69 42.98 -29.04
C ASN A 185 26.54 43.93 -28.20
N HIS A 186 27.28 43.41 -27.20
CA HIS A 186 28.08 44.20 -26.26
C HIS A 186 29.55 43.73 -26.17
N PRO A 187 30.35 43.89 -27.24
CA PRO A 187 31.71 43.35 -27.32
C PRO A 187 32.70 44.00 -26.34
N SER A 188 32.50 45.27 -25.97
CA SER A 188 33.31 45.96 -24.97
C SER A 188 33.13 45.36 -23.58
N GLU A 189 31.88 45.19 -23.14
CA GLU A 189 31.53 44.55 -21.86
C GLU A 189 32.04 43.10 -21.81
N ALA A 190 31.93 42.36 -22.93
CA ALA A 190 32.46 41.01 -23.05
C ALA A 190 33.98 40.93 -22.82
N GLN A 191 34.74 41.88 -23.35
CA GLN A 191 36.19 41.94 -23.17
C GLN A 191 36.56 42.29 -21.72
N THR A 192 35.87 43.26 -21.10
CA THR A 192 36.07 43.60 -19.69
C THR A 192 35.75 42.43 -18.77
N LEU A 193 34.65 41.71 -19.03
CA LEU A 193 34.30 40.49 -18.30
C LEU A 193 35.40 39.43 -18.45
N LYS A 194 35.92 39.22 -19.66
CA LYS A 194 37.01 38.28 -19.92
C LYS A 194 38.29 38.64 -19.16
N GLU A 195 38.63 39.92 -19.07
CA GLU A 195 39.78 40.41 -18.31
C GLU A 195 39.60 40.20 -16.80
N LEU A 196 38.40 40.48 -16.28
CA LEU A 196 38.08 40.22 -14.89
C LEU A 196 38.16 38.73 -14.54
N LEU A 197 37.63 37.85 -15.40
CA LEU A 197 37.69 36.40 -15.19
C LEU A 197 39.12 35.86 -15.22
N LYS A 198 40.05 36.46 -15.98
CA LYS A 198 41.48 36.10 -15.96
C LYS A 198 42.13 36.34 -14.60
N LEU A 199 41.61 37.25 -13.79
CA LEU A 199 42.10 37.53 -12.44
C LEU A 199 41.74 36.41 -11.43
N LYS A 200 40.92 35.43 -11.84
CA LYS A 200 40.42 34.32 -11.01
C LYS A 200 39.68 34.75 -9.74
N ARG A 201 39.26 36.01 -9.67
CA ARG A 201 38.45 36.60 -8.61
C ARG A 201 37.39 37.46 -9.27
N ALA A 202 36.13 37.15 -9.00
CA ALA A 202 35.00 37.87 -9.54
C ALA A 202 33.93 37.96 -8.46
N VAL A 203 33.48 39.18 -8.14
CA VAL A 203 32.33 39.41 -7.27
C VAL A 203 31.14 39.79 -8.15
N ILE A 204 29.96 39.28 -7.81
CA ILE A 204 28.72 39.50 -8.59
C ILE A 204 28.46 40.99 -8.81
N SER A 205 28.56 41.81 -7.75
CA SER A 205 28.36 43.26 -7.83
C SER A 205 29.37 43.98 -8.73
N GLU A 206 30.63 43.51 -8.81
CA GLU A 206 31.64 44.07 -9.71
C GLU A 206 31.33 43.73 -11.17
N VAL A 207 30.92 42.49 -11.43
CA VAL A 207 30.51 42.03 -12.77
C VAL A 207 29.28 42.81 -13.24
N GLY A 208 28.28 42.99 -12.38
CA GLY A 208 27.09 43.77 -12.69
C GLY A 208 27.38 45.25 -13.00
N GLN A 209 28.43 45.83 -12.41
CA GLN A 209 28.85 47.20 -12.70
C GLN A 209 29.66 47.32 -14.00
N LEU A 210 30.55 46.36 -14.27
CA LEU A 210 31.47 46.41 -15.41
C LEU A 210 30.83 45.91 -16.72
N ALA A 211 29.86 45.02 -16.64
CA ALA A 211 29.23 44.39 -17.80
C ALA A 211 27.71 44.19 -17.57
N PRO A 212 26.93 45.28 -17.38
CA PRO A 212 25.54 45.20 -16.95
C PRO A 212 24.63 44.42 -17.91
N HIS A 213 24.80 44.55 -19.23
CA HIS A 213 23.94 43.88 -20.21
C HIS A 213 24.31 42.41 -20.37
N VAL A 214 25.61 42.10 -20.35
CA VAL A 214 26.09 40.71 -20.40
C VAL A 214 25.76 39.96 -19.10
N TYR A 215 25.85 40.64 -17.95
CA TYR A 215 25.53 40.10 -16.63
C TYR A 215 24.08 39.60 -16.55
N GLN A 216 23.10 40.38 -17.03
CA GLN A 216 21.69 39.97 -17.01
C GLN A 216 21.42 38.68 -17.81
N ALA A 217 22.18 38.45 -18.88
CA ALA A 217 22.08 37.21 -19.66
C ALA A 217 22.81 36.03 -19.00
N LEU A 218 23.91 36.31 -18.29
CA LEU A 218 24.76 35.30 -17.66
C LEU A 218 24.20 34.80 -16.31
N VAL A 219 23.65 35.71 -15.51
CA VAL A 219 23.20 35.45 -14.13
C VAL A 219 21.71 35.83 -14.00
N PRO A 220 20.80 35.08 -14.65
CA PRO A 220 19.37 35.40 -14.61
C PRO A 220 18.72 35.11 -13.25
N VAL A 221 19.36 34.32 -12.39
CA VAL A 221 18.87 33.93 -11.07
C VAL A 221 20.00 34.06 -10.06
N VAL A 222 19.75 34.78 -8.97
CA VAL A 222 20.69 34.92 -7.85
C VAL A 222 20.07 34.32 -6.60
N LEU A 223 20.81 33.41 -5.94
CA LEU A 223 20.46 32.86 -4.65
C LEU A 223 21.42 33.42 -3.60
N ALA A 224 20.89 34.10 -2.59
CA ALA A 224 21.66 34.66 -1.49
C ALA A 224 20.85 34.65 -0.20
N SER A 225 21.53 34.58 0.94
CA SER A 225 20.90 34.83 2.24
C SER A 225 20.36 36.26 2.28
N PRO A 226 19.19 36.55 2.91
CA PRO A 226 18.65 37.90 3.01
C PRO A 226 19.67 38.94 3.52
N TYR A 227 20.54 38.52 4.46
CA TYR A 227 21.62 39.32 5.02
C TYR A 227 22.76 39.64 4.05
N GLU A 228 22.97 38.80 3.03
CA GLU A 228 24.04 38.95 2.05
C GLU A 228 23.61 39.76 0.83
N VAL A 229 22.30 39.84 0.55
CA VAL A 229 21.75 40.56 -0.62
C VAL A 229 22.33 41.98 -0.77
N PRO A 230 22.41 42.83 0.27
CA PRO A 230 22.97 44.19 0.14
C PRO A 230 24.45 44.22 -0.22
N ARG A 231 25.22 43.18 0.15
CA ARG A 231 26.65 43.06 -0.12
C ARG A 231 26.91 42.45 -1.51
N THR A 232 26.07 41.50 -1.91
CA THR A 232 26.24 40.72 -3.14
C THR A 232 25.77 41.47 -4.38
N LEU A 233 24.71 42.27 -4.27
CA LEU A 233 24.08 42.97 -5.41
C LEU A 233 24.40 44.46 -5.44
N ALA A 234 24.59 45.04 -6.62
CA ALA A 234 24.80 46.48 -6.78
C ALA A 234 23.50 47.28 -6.49
N LYS A 235 23.62 48.56 -6.08
CA LYS A 235 22.46 49.39 -5.69
C LYS A 235 21.37 49.51 -6.78
N GLY A 236 21.75 49.53 -8.06
CA GLY A 236 20.81 49.69 -9.18
C GLY A 236 20.16 48.41 -9.71
N GLU A 237 20.57 47.22 -9.25
CA GLU A 237 20.04 45.95 -9.77
C GLU A 237 18.56 45.75 -9.41
N ARG A 238 17.77 45.37 -10.43
CA ARG A 238 16.35 45.06 -10.33
C ARG A 238 16.07 43.69 -10.90
N PHE A 239 15.10 43.01 -10.32
CA PHE A 239 14.60 41.70 -10.71
C PHE A 239 13.10 41.79 -10.99
N ASP A 240 12.59 40.90 -11.81
CA ASP A 240 11.17 40.72 -12.05
C ASP A 240 10.47 40.12 -10.81
N VAL A 241 11.09 39.09 -10.20
CA VAL A 241 10.51 38.35 -9.08
C VAL A 241 11.53 38.15 -7.94
N THR A 242 11.10 38.32 -6.69
CA THR A 242 11.81 37.86 -5.50
C THR A 242 11.10 36.66 -4.88
N LEU A 243 11.83 35.55 -4.75
CA LEU A 243 11.38 34.37 -4.04
C LEU A 243 11.96 34.40 -2.62
N VAL A 244 11.09 34.54 -1.62
CA VAL A 244 11.49 34.42 -0.21
C VAL A 244 11.22 32.99 0.22
N LEU A 245 12.28 32.22 0.32
CA LEU A 245 12.26 30.85 0.84
C LEU A 245 12.27 30.91 2.36
N ASP A 246 11.38 30.16 3.00
CA ASP A 246 11.24 30.11 4.46
C ASP A 246 10.95 31.48 5.13
N GLY A 247 10.02 32.22 4.54
CA GLY A 247 9.56 33.53 5.01
C GLY A 247 8.83 33.50 6.37
N ALA A 248 8.59 32.32 6.94
CA ALA A 248 8.06 32.22 8.30
C ALA A 248 9.17 32.37 9.36
N GLY A 249 10.42 32.00 9.02
CA GLY A 249 11.60 32.15 9.86
C GLY A 249 12.29 33.51 9.79
N SER A 250 11.87 34.40 8.89
CA SER A 250 12.49 35.73 8.70
C SER A 250 11.48 36.87 8.76
N SER A 251 11.95 38.04 9.18
CA SER A 251 11.17 39.28 9.30
C SER A 251 11.14 40.07 8.00
N ILE A 252 10.27 41.08 7.93
CA ILE A 252 10.21 42.01 6.80
C ILE A 252 11.53 42.79 6.67
N ALA A 253 12.12 43.20 7.80
CA ALA A 253 13.33 44.01 7.83
C ALA A 253 14.53 43.27 7.23
N GLU A 254 14.68 41.98 7.55
CA GLU A 254 15.74 41.12 7.02
C GLU A 254 15.62 40.93 5.50
N ASN A 255 14.40 40.90 4.97
CA ASN A 255 14.13 40.71 3.55
C ASN A 255 13.99 42.01 2.75
N TYR A 256 14.09 43.17 3.41
CA TYR A 256 13.82 44.48 2.80
C TYR A 256 14.61 44.74 1.52
N SER A 257 15.90 44.38 1.52
CA SER A 257 16.80 44.57 0.36
C SER A 257 16.32 43.83 -0.87
N GLY A 258 15.78 42.62 -0.72
CA GLY A 258 15.19 41.86 -1.83
C GLY A 258 13.89 42.47 -2.33
N LEU A 259 13.02 42.88 -1.40
CA LEU A 259 11.68 43.42 -1.71
C LEU A 259 11.74 44.73 -2.51
N VAL A 260 12.68 45.63 -2.21
CA VAL A 260 12.82 46.91 -2.94
C VAL A 260 13.32 46.72 -4.37
N ARG A 261 13.90 45.55 -4.69
CA ARG A 261 14.53 45.27 -5.99
C ARG A 261 13.61 44.55 -6.96
N SER A 262 12.41 44.17 -6.57
CA SER A 262 11.47 43.45 -7.43
C SER A 262 10.08 44.06 -7.44
N SER A 263 9.32 43.74 -8.50
CA SER A 263 7.93 44.15 -8.63
C SER A 263 6.95 43.07 -8.17
N GLN A 264 7.40 41.81 -8.12
CA GLN A 264 6.63 40.68 -7.67
C GLN A 264 7.38 39.93 -6.56
N VAL A 265 6.66 39.55 -5.51
CA VAL A 265 7.17 38.73 -4.41
C VAL A 265 6.37 37.44 -4.30
N VAL A 266 7.07 36.32 -4.14
CA VAL A 266 6.47 35.03 -3.79
C VAL A 266 7.13 34.56 -2.50
N VAL A 267 6.33 34.32 -1.47
CA VAL A 267 6.81 33.95 -0.14
C VAL A 267 6.37 32.52 0.16
N PHE A 268 7.34 31.66 0.43
CA PHE A 268 7.11 30.30 0.92
C PHE A 268 7.39 30.28 2.41
N GLY A 269 6.53 29.67 3.21
CA GLY A 269 6.78 29.55 4.64
C GLY A 269 5.69 28.77 5.35
N ASP A 270 6.02 28.37 6.58
CA ASP A 270 5.11 27.67 7.47
C ASP A 270 5.11 28.34 8.85
N GLY A 271 4.05 29.11 9.12
CA GLY A 271 3.90 29.85 10.39
C GLY A 271 3.60 28.98 11.61
N VAL A 272 3.37 27.68 11.41
CA VAL A 272 3.20 26.72 12.50
C VAL A 272 4.54 26.41 13.15
N ILE A 273 5.50 25.97 12.33
CA ILE A 273 6.79 25.42 12.80
C ILE A 273 7.89 26.48 12.91
N ALA A 274 7.81 27.58 12.15
CA ALA A 274 8.82 28.62 12.12
C ALA A 274 8.32 29.95 12.68
N ALA A 275 9.26 30.75 13.19
CA ALA A 275 9.03 32.10 13.67
C ALA A 275 10.21 32.98 13.33
N ALA A 276 9.96 34.25 13.02
CA ALA A 276 11.01 35.25 12.90
C ALA A 276 11.54 35.55 14.30
N THR A 277 12.72 35.04 14.63
CA THR A 277 13.43 35.34 15.88
C THR A 277 14.07 36.72 15.85
N GLY A 278 14.35 37.22 14.64
CA GLY A 278 15.02 38.49 14.42
C GLY A 278 16.51 38.38 14.71
N PHE A 279 17.31 39.08 13.93
CA PHE A 279 18.73 39.23 14.18
C PHE A 279 19.02 40.54 14.95
N ASN A 280 19.37 40.41 16.24
CA ASN A 280 19.80 41.54 17.07
C ASN A 280 21.31 41.49 17.29
N ILE A 281 21.96 42.64 17.09
CA ILE A 281 23.41 42.82 17.35
C ILE A 281 23.63 43.47 18.74
N GLU A 282 22.57 43.98 19.36
CA GLU A 282 22.62 44.62 20.67
C GLU A 282 22.71 43.59 21.80
N CYS A 283 23.67 43.79 22.71
CA CYS A 283 23.80 42.99 23.94
C CYS A 283 22.77 43.50 24.96
N LEU A 284 21.62 42.82 25.07
CA LEU A 284 20.58 43.14 26.04
C LEU A 284 20.78 42.32 27.33
N PRO A 285 20.65 42.91 28.53
CA PRO A 285 20.65 42.17 29.79
C PRO A 285 19.49 41.15 29.83
N GLU A 286 19.74 39.94 30.38
CA GLU A 286 18.82 38.79 30.31
C GLU A 286 17.41 39.05 30.85
N GLU A 287 17.26 39.95 31.82
CA GLU A 287 15.98 40.25 32.49
C GLU A 287 14.98 41.03 31.59
N ASP A 288 15.46 41.69 30.52
CA ASP A 288 14.62 42.43 29.56
C ASP A 288 14.27 41.61 28.30
N GLN A 289 14.65 40.34 28.24
CA GLN A 289 14.43 39.45 27.07
C GLN A 289 12.99 38.95 26.91
N THR A 290 11.99 39.78 27.23
CA THR A 290 10.66 39.64 26.59
C THR A 290 10.76 40.08 25.13
N VAL A 291 11.63 39.41 24.35
CA VAL A 291 11.84 39.68 22.93
C VAL A 291 10.54 39.38 22.23
N ARG A 292 9.76 40.42 21.98
CA ARG A 292 8.57 40.34 21.15
C ARG A 292 9.07 39.95 19.76
N LEU A 293 8.84 38.69 19.40
CA LEU A 293 9.24 38.16 18.11
C LEU A 293 8.72 39.10 17.01
N PRO A 294 9.58 39.55 16.09
CA PRO A 294 9.13 40.37 14.98
C PRO A 294 8.09 39.61 14.16
N GLU A 295 7.21 40.36 13.48
CA GLU A 295 6.29 39.77 12.52
C GLU A 295 7.08 39.18 11.33
N SER A 296 6.78 37.92 11.01
CA SER A 296 7.41 37.25 9.86
C SER A 296 6.87 37.80 8.54
N ILE A 297 7.73 37.82 7.52
CA ILE A 297 7.34 38.25 6.17
C ILE A 297 6.21 37.39 5.61
N PHE A 298 6.16 36.09 5.94
CA PHE A 298 5.05 35.22 5.57
C PHE A 298 3.71 35.67 6.18
N THR A 299 3.70 36.05 7.46
CA THR A 299 2.48 36.52 8.14
C THR A 299 2.00 37.84 7.54
N ALA A 300 2.93 38.75 7.26
CA ALA A 300 2.62 40.02 6.61
C ALA A 300 2.12 39.83 5.16
N ALA A 301 2.81 39.00 4.38
CA ALA A 301 2.44 38.67 3.00
C ALA A 301 1.05 38.03 2.92
N ARG A 302 0.72 37.11 3.83
CA ARG A 302 -0.59 36.45 3.91
C ARG A 302 -1.76 37.42 4.09
N ARG A 303 -1.55 38.60 4.68
CA ARG A 303 -2.61 39.62 4.83
C ARG A 303 -2.89 40.37 3.53
N SER A 304 -1.91 40.46 2.65
CA SER A 304 -1.95 41.36 1.48
C SER A 304 -1.92 40.64 0.14
N LEU A 305 -1.49 39.37 0.09
CA LEU A 305 -1.31 38.58 -1.11
C LEU A 305 -2.23 37.34 -1.11
N PRO A 306 -2.61 36.82 -2.30
CA PRO A 306 -3.30 35.54 -2.42
C PRO A 306 -2.50 34.41 -1.76
N LEU A 307 -3.18 33.57 -0.98
CA LEU A 307 -2.58 32.45 -0.27
C LEU A 307 -2.95 31.14 -0.96
N GLU A 308 -1.94 30.41 -1.42
CA GLU A 308 -2.07 29.03 -1.87
C GLU A 308 -1.51 28.09 -0.79
N VAL A 309 -2.27 27.06 -0.43
CA VAL A 309 -1.87 26.09 0.61
C VAL A 309 -1.44 24.79 -0.03
N LEU A 310 -0.18 24.41 0.19
CA LEU A 310 0.34 23.11 -0.22
C LEU A 310 -0.17 22.03 0.73
N ARG A 311 -1.08 21.18 0.24
CA ARG A 311 -1.77 20.17 1.06
C ARG A 311 -1.14 18.79 1.02
N ARG A 312 -0.07 18.56 0.27
CA ARG A 312 0.45 17.19 0.05
C ARG A 312 1.91 17.09 0.43
N SER A 313 2.19 16.07 1.21
CA SER A 313 3.55 15.70 1.55
C SER A 313 4.06 14.64 0.58
N TYR A 314 5.25 14.88 0.01
CA TYR A 314 5.96 13.92 -0.83
C TYR A 314 7.20 13.33 -0.12
N ARG A 315 7.20 13.31 1.22
CA ARG A 315 8.29 12.72 2.02
C ARG A 315 8.25 11.19 1.89
N THR A 316 9.37 10.58 1.48
CA THR A 316 9.46 9.14 1.18
C THR A 316 9.59 8.24 2.41
N SER A 317 10.16 8.74 3.50
CA SER A 317 10.33 7.98 4.76
C SER A 317 9.10 8.02 5.67
N GLY A 318 7.98 8.57 5.18
CA GLY A 318 6.83 8.95 5.99
C GLY A 318 7.11 10.19 6.85
N GLN A 319 6.17 10.51 7.72
CA GLN A 319 6.36 11.52 8.75
C GLN A 319 6.12 10.89 10.10
N ALA A 320 7.14 10.91 10.96
CA ALA A 320 7.00 10.57 12.36
C ALA A 320 5.82 11.36 12.94
N LEU A 321 4.82 10.66 13.47
CA LEU A 321 3.59 11.28 14.01
C LEU A 321 2.84 12.16 13.01
N GLY A 322 2.88 11.83 11.71
CA GLY A 322 2.23 12.60 10.65
C GLY A 322 0.77 12.92 10.96
N ASP A 323 -0.02 11.92 11.37
CA ASP A 323 -1.44 12.10 11.69
C ASP A 323 -1.67 13.00 12.92
N TYR A 324 -0.86 12.84 13.97
CA TYR A 324 -0.93 13.71 15.15
C TYR A 324 -0.59 15.15 14.79
N ILE A 325 0.52 15.36 14.08
CA ILE A 325 0.96 16.69 13.63
C ILE A 325 -0.10 17.32 12.74
N ASN A 326 -0.71 16.54 11.83
CA ASN A 326 -1.75 17.01 10.94
C ASN A 326 -2.97 17.51 11.70
N ARG A 327 -3.45 16.72 12.66
CA ARG A 327 -4.61 17.05 13.49
C ARG A 327 -4.33 18.28 14.35
N GLU A 328 -3.21 18.29 15.06
CA GLU A 328 -2.90 19.33 16.04
C GLU A 328 -2.52 20.68 15.42
N PHE A 329 -1.87 20.68 14.26
CA PHE A 329 -1.32 21.90 13.68
C PHE A 329 -1.96 22.33 12.37
N TYR A 330 -2.46 21.38 11.59
CA TYR A 330 -2.94 21.64 10.24
C TYR A 330 -4.42 21.33 10.05
N GLN A 331 -5.15 20.95 11.12
CA GLN A 331 -6.58 20.65 11.08
C GLN A 331 -6.93 19.61 10.02
N ASP A 332 -6.12 18.55 9.92
CA ASP A 332 -6.28 17.45 8.95
C ASP A 332 -6.26 17.89 7.48
N ARG A 333 -5.65 19.04 7.17
CA ARG A 333 -5.57 19.58 5.80
C ARG A 333 -4.40 19.02 4.99
N ILE A 334 -3.37 18.49 5.64
CA ILE A 334 -2.26 17.85 4.94
C ILE A 334 -2.62 16.41 4.63
N ILE A 335 -2.25 15.96 3.44
CA ILE A 335 -2.45 14.61 2.98
C ILE A 335 -1.10 13.90 3.09
N PHE A 336 -1.06 12.90 3.97
CA PHE A 336 0.05 11.99 4.16
C PHE A 336 -0.33 10.61 3.62
N GLU A 337 0.61 9.96 2.94
CA GLU A 337 0.50 8.54 2.66
C GLU A 337 1.23 7.76 3.77
N PRO A 338 0.61 6.72 4.35
CA PRO A 338 1.28 5.90 5.36
C PRO A 338 2.37 5.03 4.71
N THR A 339 3.38 4.66 5.49
CA THR A 339 4.49 3.81 5.02
C THR A 339 4.17 2.32 5.19
N ALA A 340 4.85 1.46 4.42
CA ALA A 340 4.76 0.01 4.61
C ALA A 340 5.26 -0.40 6.02
N ALA A 341 6.28 0.28 6.55
CA ALA A 341 6.76 0.05 7.91
C ALA A 341 5.66 0.30 8.97
N SER A 342 4.89 1.38 8.81
CA SER A 342 3.74 1.69 9.69
C SER A 342 2.68 0.58 9.66
N TYR A 343 2.44 -0.02 8.49
CA TYR A 343 1.51 -1.15 8.36
C TYR A 343 1.94 -2.37 9.18
N PHE A 344 3.24 -2.67 9.21
CA PHE A 344 3.84 -3.72 10.04
C PHE A 344 3.99 -3.34 11.52
N GLY A 345 3.46 -2.18 11.95
CA GLY A 345 3.55 -1.71 13.32
C GLY A 345 4.93 -1.18 13.71
N GLN A 346 5.83 -0.98 12.75
CA GLN A 346 7.10 -0.32 12.99
C GLN A 346 6.86 1.19 13.05
N SER A 347 6.84 1.73 14.27
CA SER A 347 6.71 3.17 14.48
C SER A 347 8.02 3.87 14.17
N ASN A 348 7.94 4.96 13.40
CA ASN A 348 9.04 5.91 13.22
C ASN A 348 9.34 6.69 14.50
N VAL A 349 8.60 6.48 15.59
CA VAL A 349 8.84 7.10 16.89
C VAL A 349 8.96 6.06 17.99
N LYS A 350 10.05 6.12 18.73
CA LYS A 350 10.34 5.29 19.88
C LYS A 350 10.34 6.14 21.15
N PHE A 351 9.65 5.70 22.19
CA PHE A 351 9.72 6.30 23.52
C PHE A 351 10.53 5.39 24.44
N GLU A 352 11.66 5.88 24.95
CA GLU A 352 12.54 5.20 25.89
C GLU A 352 12.40 5.84 27.27
N ARG A 353 11.76 5.10 28.19
CA ARG A 353 11.55 5.56 29.56
C ARG A 353 12.79 5.28 30.41
N VAL A 354 13.36 6.32 31.00
CA VAL A 354 14.46 6.23 31.94
C VAL A 354 13.91 6.00 33.35
N VAL A 355 14.33 4.91 34.00
CA VAL A 355 14.01 4.68 35.41
C VAL A 355 15.08 5.35 36.26
N ALA A 356 14.78 6.54 36.74
CA ALA A 356 15.65 7.30 37.65
C ALA A 356 14.99 7.48 39.01
N GLY A 357 15.80 7.54 40.06
CA GLY A 357 15.35 7.91 41.41
C GLY A 357 15.04 9.41 41.50
N ASN A 358 14.35 9.80 42.56
CA ASN A 358 14.09 11.20 42.87
C ASN A 358 15.41 11.93 43.15
N SER A 359 15.57 13.15 42.63
CA SER A 359 16.78 13.96 42.77
C SER A 359 16.46 15.33 43.36
N ASP A 360 17.38 15.88 44.15
CA ASP A 360 17.34 17.28 44.61
C ASP A 360 17.61 18.26 43.45
N GLN A 361 18.37 17.80 42.44
CA GLN A 361 18.53 18.48 41.17
C GLN A 361 17.84 17.64 40.08
N PRO A 362 16.53 17.85 39.85
CA PRO A 362 15.78 17.09 38.84
C PRO A 362 16.16 17.47 37.41
N GLU A 363 16.95 18.53 37.20
CA GLU A 363 17.45 18.92 35.88
C GLU A 363 18.73 18.16 35.51
N SER A 364 18.74 17.58 34.31
CA SER A 364 19.83 16.80 33.71
C SER A 364 20.24 15.57 34.53
N LEU A 365 19.37 14.57 34.62
CA LEU A 365 19.70 13.31 35.31
C LEU A 365 20.84 12.54 34.63
N ASP A 366 21.71 11.91 35.44
CA ASP A 366 22.84 11.11 34.95
C ASP A 366 22.40 9.86 34.19
N GLN A 367 21.28 9.26 34.60
CA GLN A 367 20.72 8.07 33.94
C GLN A 367 20.24 8.40 32.51
N GLU A 368 19.54 9.54 32.34
CA GLU A 368 19.05 10.00 31.03
C GLU A 368 20.22 10.38 30.12
N LEU A 369 21.20 11.11 30.66
CA LEU A 369 22.44 11.45 29.96
C LEU A 369 23.17 10.19 29.46
N SER A 370 23.32 9.17 30.31
CA SER A 370 24.01 7.93 29.94
C SER A 370 23.28 7.17 28.84
N MET A 371 21.94 7.10 28.89
CA MET A 371 21.12 6.46 27.87
C MET A 371 21.22 7.17 26.51
N VAL A 372 21.17 8.51 26.50
CA VAL A 372 21.32 9.31 25.29
C VAL A 372 22.70 9.08 24.65
N ILE A 373 23.77 9.14 25.44
CA ILE A 373 25.13 8.89 24.93
C ILE A 373 25.25 7.46 24.38
N GLN A 374 24.68 6.47 25.05
CA GLN A 374 24.66 5.10 24.55
C GLN A 374 23.90 4.98 23.23
N ALA A 375 22.75 5.65 23.09
CA ALA A 375 21.97 5.68 21.86
C ALA A 375 22.75 6.35 20.70
N VAL A 376 23.43 7.46 20.97
CA VAL A 376 24.32 8.14 19.99
C VAL A 376 25.44 7.20 19.53
N MET A 377 26.12 6.53 20.46
CA MET A 377 27.21 5.60 20.11
C MET A 377 26.72 4.37 19.37
N SER A 378 25.54 3.86 19.73
CA SER A 378 24.92 2.73 19.04
C SER A 378 24.55 3.11 17.61
N HIS A 379 23.98 4.29 17.40
CA HIS A 379 23.68 4.83 16.07
C HIS A 379 24.93 4.97 15.21
N ALA A 380 26.00 5.58 15.75
CA ALA A 380 27.26 5.73 15.05
C ALA A 380 27.91 4.38 14.67
N THR A 381 27.61 3.30 15.42
CA THR A 381 28.14 1.96 15.18
C THR A 381 27.31 1.18 14.14
N TYR A 382 25.98 1.16 14.28
CA TYR A 382 25.10 0.28 13.51
C TYR A 382 24.43 0.95 12.31
N THR A 383 24.29 2.27 12.34
CA THR A 383 23.61 3.06 11.29
C THR A 383 24.39 4.34 10.92
N PRO A 384 25.71 4.27 10.63
CA PRO A 384 26.53 5.45 10.33
C PRO A 384 26.16 6.17 9.02
N GLN A 385 25.35 5.54 8.16
CA GLN A 385 24.89 6.13 6.91
C GLN A 385 23.81 7.20 7.09
N ASP A 386 23.09 7.19 8.22
CA ASP A 386 21.99 8.09 8.52
C ASP A 386 22.50 9.25 9.40
N SER A 387 22.12 10.50 9.08
CA SER A 387 22.49 11.65 9.92
C SER A 387 21.76 11.63 11.27
N LEU A 388 22.42 12.12 12.32
CA LEU A 388 21.90 12.14 13.69
C LEU A 388 21.99 13.54 14.31
N LEU A 389 20.91 13.93 14.98
CA LEU A 389 20.81 15.17 15.73
C LEU A 389 20.27 14.87 17.14
N VAL A 390 20.84 15.50 18.16
CA VAL A 390 20.34 15.40 19.54
C VAL A 390 19.73 16.73 19.93
N ALA A 391 18.46 16.71 20.33
CA ALA A 391 17.74 17.89 20.79
C ALA A 391 17.39 17.76 22.29
N THR A 392 17.42 18.87 23.02
CA THR A 392 17.04 18.90 24.45
C THR A 392 16.20 20.11 24.81
N ALA A 393 15.33 19.98 25.81
CA ALA A 393 14.54 21.09 26.35
C ALA A 393 15.34 21.99 27.34
N SER A 394 16.42 21.48 27.93
CA SER A 394 17.29 22.20 28.86
C SER A 394 18.64 22.55 28.22
N PRO A 395 19.07 23.83 28.22
CA PRO A 395 20.42 24.23 27.81
C PRO A 395 21.51 23.60 28.69
N LYS A 396 21.29 23.55 30.01
CA LYS A 396 22.22 22.90 30.96
C LYS A 396 22.41 21.42 30.64
N HIS A 397 21.34 20.73 30.23
CA HIS A 397 21.43 19.34 29.80
C HIS A 397 22.21 19.19 28.48
N ALA A 398 22.08 20.16 27.55
CA ALA A 398 22.84 20.17 26.30
C ALA A 398 24.36 20.24 26.54
N GLU A 399 24.81 21.17 27.39
CA GLU A 399 26.22 21.35 27.75
C GLU A 399 26.81 20.09 28.42
N ARG A 400 26.01 19.45 29.28
CA ARG A 400 26.40 18.20 29.94
C ARG A 400 26.48 17.04 28.97
N LEU A 401 25.54 16.92 28.03
CA LEU A 401 25.58 15.93 26.95
C LEU A 401 26.82 16.13 26.07
N GLU A 402 27.15 17.37 25.69
CA GLU A 402 28.36 17.65 24.92
C GLU A 402 29.63 17.22 25.67
N THR A 403 29.72 17.56 26.95
CA THR A 403 30.88 17.23 27.78
C THR A 403 31.04 15.71 27.94
N ALA A 404 29.93 15.00 28.15
CA ALA A 404 29.91 13.55 28.23
C ALA A 404 30.27 12.89 26.90
N LEU A 405 29.74 13.40 25.78
CA LEU A 405 30.07 12.91 24.45
C LEU A 405 31.55 13.11 24.11
N ARG A 406 32.12 14.28 24.40
CA ARG A 406 33.57 14.53 24.23
C ARG A 406 34.41 13.54 25.02
N THR A 407 33.95 13.13 26.20
CA THR A 407 34.63 12.13 27.03
C THR A 407 34.49 10.72 26.43
N ALA A 408 33.30 10.35 25.98
CA ALA A 408 33.04 9.05 25.35
C ALA A 408 33.72 8.89 23.98
N ARG A 409 33.91 9.98 23.22
CA ARG A 409 34.70 9.96 21.97
C ARG A 409 36.17 9.65 22.19
N LYS A 410 36.75 10.07 23.33
CA LYS A 410 38.14 9.73 23.68
C LYS A 410 38.35 8.23 23.89
N THR A 411 37.31 7.50 24.31
CA THR A 411 37.39 6.04 24.50
C THR A 411 37.03 5.24 23.25
N ARG A 412 36.33 5.85 22.28
CA ARG A 412 35.93 5.26 20.99
C ARG A 412 36.27 6.17 19.81
N THR A 413 37.57 6.29 19.51
CA THR A 413 38.07 7.10 18.38
C THR A 413 37.74 6.48 17.02
N ASP A 414 37.37 5.21 16.98
CA ASP A 414 36.89 4.50 15.79
C ASP A 414 35.60 5.12 15.20
N LEU A 415 34.83 5.84 16.01
CA LEU A 415 33.57 6.49 15.60
C LEU A 415 33.73 7.94 15.13
N ASP A 416 34.94 8.52 15.19
CA ASP A 416 35.18 9.90 14.78
C ASP A 416 34.75 10.23 13.33
N PRO A 417 34.94 9.34 12.33
CA PRO A 417 34.52 9.61 10.96
C PRO A 417 33.02 9.92 10.82
N PHE A 418 32.17 9.32 11.66
CA PHE A 418 30.73 9.55 11.65
C PHE A 418 30.36 10.99 12.00
N PHE A 419 31.06 11.61 12.95
CA PHE A 419 30.76 12.98 13.38
C PHE A 419 31.10 14.03 12.31
N GLU A 420 31.84 13.65 11.26
CA GLU A 420 32.28 14.54 10.18
C GLU A 420 31.68 14.19 8.80
N SER A 421 31.12 12.98 8.62
CA SER A 421 30.74 12.40 7.32
C SER A 421 29.52 13.05 6.64
N HIS A 422 28.64 13.73 7.38
CA HIS A 422 27.32 14.17 6.88
C HIS A 422 27.26 15.60 6.31
N GLY A 423 28.40 16.22 6.02
CA GLY A 423 28.45 17.47 5.24
C GLY A 423 27.73 18.66 5.89
N ARG A 424 26.51 18.97 5.44
CA ARG A 424 25.66 20.06 6.00
C ARG A 424 24.84 19.60 7.23
N GLU A 425 24.66 18.30 7.41
CA GLU A 425 23.91 17.69 8.52
C GLU A 425 24.86 17.04 9.51
N LYS A 426 25.91 17.77 9.89
CA LYS A 426 26.86 17.27 10.89
C LYS A 426 26.15 17.03 12.20
N PHE A 427 26.64 16.02 12.92
CA PHE A 427 26.14 15.74 14.25
C PHE A 427 26.33 16.96 15.15
N GLU A 428 25.23 17.41 15.76
CA GLU A 428 25.22 18.48 16.75
C GLU A 428 24.26 18.10 17.90
N ILE A 429 24.55 18.66 19.08
CA ILE A 429 23.64 18.63 20.24
C ILE A 429 23.13 20.05 20.38
N THR A 430 21.82 20.24 20.34
CA THR A 430 21.21 21.57 20.35
C THR A 430 19.97 21.61 21.23
N THR A 431 19.51 22.81 21.54
CA THR A 431 18.26 23.02 22.26
C THR A 431 17.07 23.10 21.29
N ILE A 432 15.85 22.78 21.75
CA ILE A 432 14.65 22.82 20.88
C ILE A 432 14.39 24.22 20.28
N GLN A 433 14.83 25.28 20.93
CA GLN A 433 14.75 26.66 20.44
C GLN A 433 15.74 26.93 19.30
N GLU A 434 16.93 26.35 19.35
CA GLU A 434 18.00 26.53 18.35
C GLU A 434 17.89 25.54 17.17
N LEU A 435 17.01 24.54 17.29
CA LEU A 435 16.72 23.53 16.29
C LEU A 435 16.12 24.08 14.97
N ALA A 436 15.82 25.38 14.89
CA ALA A 436 15.21 26.00 13.73
C ALA A 436 16.03 25.71 12.45
N HIS A 437 15.34 25.22 11.41
CA HIS A 437 15.93 24.86 10.11
C HIS A 437 16.97 23.73 10.14
N ARG A 438 16.99 22.90 11.20
CA ARG A 438 17.79 21.67 11.29
C ARG A 438 16.95 20.45 10.94
N VAL A 439 17.55 19.57 10.13
CA VAL A 439 16.93 18.33 9.67
C VAL A 439 17.98 17.23 9.77
N ALA A 440 17.55 16.06 10.24
CA ALA A 440 18.38 14.86 10.29
C ALA A 440 17.54 13.62 9.94
N ASP A 441 18.20 12.54 9.54
CA ASP A 441 17.51 11.25 9.35
C ASP A 441 16.95 10.74 10.67
N ARG A 442 17.73 10.84 11.73
CA ARG A 442 17.37 10.39 13.07
C ARG A 442 17.54 11.52 14.06
N ILE A 443 16.55 11.67 14.96
CA ILE A 443 16.61 12.62 16.06
C ILE A 443 16.47 11.90 17.37
N ILE A 444 17.35 12.18 18.32
CA ILE A 444 17.17 11.80 19.73
C ILE A 444 16.74 13.06 20.48
N PHE A 445 15.51 13.06 20.99
CA PHE A 445 15.02 14.11 21.86
C PHE A 445 15.14 13.67 23.32
N SER A 446 15.96 14.38 24.09
CA SER A 446 16.09 14.18 25.54
C SER A 446 15.31 15.27 26.27
N LEU A 447 14.40 14.91 27.16
CA LEU A 447 13.68 15.93 27.95
C LEU A 447 14.65 16.62 28.92
N GLY A 448 15.54 15.86 29.55
CA GLY A 448 16.54 16.34 30.49
C GLY A 448 15.96 16.73 31.85
N PHE A 449 14.77 16.25 32.21
CA PHE A 449 14.13 16.52 33.50
C PHE A 449 13.60 15.23 34.14
N GLY A 450 13.78 15.13 35.45
CA GLY A 450 13.36 14.03 36.31
C GLY A 450 12.40 14.46 37.41
N LYS A 451 12.11 13.54 38.32
CA LYS A 451 11.26 13.81 39.50
C LYS A 451 12.06 14.47 40.61
N ASP A 452 11.45 15.45 41.26
CA ASP A 452 11.98 16.06 42.47
C ASP A 452 11.92 15.09 43.67
N LEU A 453 12.47 15.49 44.82
CA LEU A 453 12.43 14.69 46.06
C LEU A 453 10.99 14.32 46.49
N THR A 454 9.99 15.13 46.12
CA THR A 454 8.58 14.89 46.42
C THR A 454 7.90 13.92 45.45
N GLY A 455 8.60 13.49 44.40
CA GLY A 455 8.10 12.57 43.38
C GLY A 455 7.31 13.25 42.26
N HIS A 456 7.33 14.58 42.16
CA HIS A 456 6.62 15.34 41.14
C HIS A 456 7.57 15.89 40.07
N ALA A 457 7.02 16.14 38.88
CA ALA A 457 7.75 16.84 37.83
C ALA A 457 7.96 18.33 38.19
N PRO A 458 9.11 18.92 37.84
CA PRO A 458 9.34 20.37 37.98
C PRO A 458 8.27 21.18 37.24
N LYS A 459 7.85 22.31 37.82
CA LYS A 459 6.85 23.21 37.20
C LYS A 459 7.33 23.82 35.88
N LEU A 460 8.64 24.02 35.75
CA LEU A 460 9.28 24.60 34.58
C LEU A 460 10.20 23.54 33.94
N LEU A 461 9.80 23.07 32.76
CA LEU A 461 10.54 22.08 31.95
C LEU A 461 11.36 22.79 30.87
N GLY A 462 12.19 23.76 31.28
CA GLY A 462 13.06 24.52 30.38
C GLY A 462 12.31 25.19 29.24
N GLN A 463 12.85 25.08 28.02
CA GLN A 463 12.31 25.73 26.82
C GLN A 463 10.91 25.22 26.41
N LEU A 464 10.48 24.04 26.86
CA LEU A 464 9.12 23.55 26.61
C LEU A 464 8.05 24.34 27.38
N SER A 465 8.44 24.93 28.52
CA SER A 465 7.55 25.77 29.33
C SER A 465 7.47 27.22 28.85
N ASN A 466 8.26 27.59 27.85
CA ASN A 466 8.20 28.92 27.25
C ASN A 466 6.89 29.11 26.45
N PRO A 467 6.42 30.35 26.24
CA PRO A 467 5.22 30.62 25.43
C PRO A 467 5.27 30.02 24.01
N ASN A 468 6.47 29.94 23.43
CA ASN A 468 6.71 29.34 22.11
C ASN A 468 7.07 27.84 22.15
N GLY A 469 7.01 27.19 23.33
CA GLY A 469 7.39 25.78 23.51
C GLY A 469 6.61 24.82 22.60
N LYS A 470 5.31 25.09 22.37
CA LYS A 470 4.48 24.34 21.41
C LYS A 470 5.06 24.36 19.99
N ARG A 471 5.57 25.53 19.55
CA ARG A 471 6.20 25.68 18.23
C ARG A 471 7.55 24.98 18.15
N TYR A 472 8.39 25.10 19.18
CA TYR A 472 9.68 24.41 19.22
C TYR A 472 9.51 22.89 19.18
N LEU A 473 8.51 22.36 19.90
CA LEU A 473 8.14 20.95 19.83
C LEU A 473 7.60 20.58 18.44
N ALA A 474 6.75 21.42 17.82
CA ALA A 474 6.28 21.20 16.45
C ALA A 474 7.45 21.09 15.45
N ASN A 475 8.41 22.01 15.55
CA ASN A 475 9.61 22.03 14.72
C ASN A 475 10.42 20.74 14.90
N LEU A 476 10.66 20.32 16.14
CA LEU A 476 11.34 19.06 16.46
C LEU A 476 10.66 17.85 15.80
N LEU A 477 9.33 17.78 15.84
CA LEU A 477 8.58 16.67 15.26
C LEU A 477 8.71 16.60 13.73
N VAL A 478 8.87 17.73 13.04
CA VAL A 478 9.03 17.77 11.57
C VAL A 478 10.49 17.68 11.11
N SER A 479 11.45 17.91 12.00
CA SER A 479 12.90 17.84 11.72
C SER A 479 13.40 16.41 11.48
N ALA A 480 12.73 15.39 12.04
CA ALA A 480 13.12 14.00 11.84
C ALA A 480 12.60 13.47 10.49
N ARG A 481 13.50 12.98 9.62
CA ARG A 481 13.09 12.37 8.34
C ARG A 481 12.64 10.93 8.52
N LYS A 482 13.44 10.08 9.17
CA LYS A 482 13.21 8.63 9.26
C LYS A 482 12.69 8.21 10.63
N GLN A 483 13.40 8.58 11.70
CA GLN A 483 13.05 8.11 13.04
C GLN A 483 13.31 9.17 14.12
N MET A 484 12.45 9.19 15.14
CA MET A 484 12.64 9.99 16.35
C MET A 484 12.65 9.08 17.58
N THR A 485 13.66 9.22 18.43
CA THR A 485 13.72 8.55 19.74
C THR A 485 13.55 9.60 20.83
N ILE A 486 12.49 9.48 21.61
CA ILE A 486 12.25 10.35 22.77
C ILE A 486 12.76 9.61 24.00
N VAL A 487 13.71 10.22 24.71
CA VAL A 487 14.23 9.74 25.99
C VAL A 487 13.69 10.66 27.08
N SER A 488 13.06 10.09 28.09
CA SER A 488 12.55 10.87 29.23
C SER A 488 12.47 10.05 30.51
N ALA A 489 12.76 10.68 31.65
CA ALA A 489 12.50 10.12 32.97
C ALA A 489 11.07 10.36 33.48
N LEU A 490 10.29 11.22 32.80
CA LEU A 490 8.91 11.54 33.14
C LEU A 490 7.93 10.76 32.26
N ASP A 491 6.82 10.32 32.84
CA ASP A 491 5.70 9.70 32.10
C ASP A 491 4.56 10.72 31.91
N ASN A 492 3.61 10.41 31.03
CA ASN A 492 2.41 11.22 30.79
C ASN A 492 1.65 11.55 32.09
N LYS A 493 1.63 10.64 33.07
CA LYS A 493 0.95 10.85 34.36
C LYS A 493 1.66 11.87 35.26
N ASP A 494 2.96 12.07 35.05
CA ASP A 494 3.78 12.97 35.85
C ASP A 494 3.69 14.42 35.34
N LEU A 495 3.30 14.60 34.07
CA LEU A 495 3.13 15.89 33.43
C LEU A 495 1.76 16.48 33.79
N LEU A 496 1.77 17.64 34.44
CA LEU A 496 0.53 18.32 34.81
C LEU A 496 -0.04 19.06 33.59
N ALA A 497 -1.23 18.64 33.13
CA ALA A 497 -1.96 19.21 31.98
C ALA A 497 -2.27 20.72 32.06
N LYS A 498 -2.01 21.39 33.19
CA LYS A 498 -2.25 22.84 33.39
C LYS A 498 -0.98 23.69 33.47
N ALA A 499 0.19 23.17 33.08
CA ALA A 499 1.45 23.88 33.20
C ALA A 499 1.64 24.92 32.08
N ASN A 500 1.73 24.48 30.82
CA ASN A 500 2.00 25.31 29.64
C ASN A 500 1.61 24.57 28.35
N PRO A 501 1.25 25.25 27.24
CA PRO A 501 0.84 24.61 25.98
C PRO A 501 1.87 23.65 25.38
N GLY A 502 3.17 23.91 25.55
CA GLY A 502 4.23 23.02 25.06
C GLY A 502 4.35 21.72 25.88
N VAL A 503 4.11 21.80 27.20
CA VAL A 503 4.14 20.65 28.11
C VAL A 503 2.90 19.79 27.91
N GLU A 504 1.74 20.40 27.74
CA GLU A 504 0.48 19.73 27.40
C GLU A 504 0.63 18.92 26.10
N MET A 505 1.14 19.56 25.04
CA MET A 505 1.40 18.88 23.77
C MET A 505 2.39 17.72 23.89
N PHE A 506 3.43 17.85 24.73
CA PHE A 506 4.37 16.75 24.98
C PHE A 506 3.71 15.59 25.76
N SER A 507 2.82 15.91 26.70
CA SER A 507 2.01 14.94 27.42
C SER A 507 1.11 14.14 26.48
N ASP A 508 0.35 14.85 25.63
CA ASP A 508 -0.52 14.26 24.62
C ASP A 508 0.27 13.39 23.65
N LEU A 509 1.47 13.84 23.28
CA LEU A 509 2.39 13.07 22.44
C LEU A 509 2.79 11.73 23.07
N ILE A 510 3.24 11.72 24.33
CA ILE A 510 3.60 10.48 25.03
C ILE A 510 2.37 9.57 25.16
N HIS A 511 1.21 10.15 25.48
CA HIS A 511 -0.04 9.41 25.60
C HIS A 511 -0.45 8.74 24.27
N GLU A 512 -0.29 9.41 23.13
CA GLU A 512 -0.58 8.86 21.80
C GLU A 512 0.41 7.79 21.39
N LEU A 513 1.70 7.92 21.73
CA LEU A 513 2.69 6.86 21.50
C LEU A 513 2.36 5.58 22.27
N GLY A 514 1.63 5.68 23.38
CA GLY A 514 1.09 4.53 24.12
C GLY A 514 -0.16 3.91 23.51
N ARG A 515 -0.85 4.60 22.59
CA ARG A 515 -2.07 4.14 21.90
C ARG A 515 -1.74 3.69 20.48
N VAL A 516 -1.13 2.52 20.32
CA VAL A 516 -1.11 1.84 19.01
C VAL A 516 -2.47 1.17 18.82
N GLN A 517 -3.49 1.93 18.42
CA GLN A 517 -4.71 1.35 17.85
C GLN A 517 -4.78 1.74 16.38
N PRO A 518 -4.89 0.76 15.46
CA PRO A 518 -5.21 1.10 14.08
C PRO A 518 -6.58 1.76 14.06
N ILE A 519 -6.67 2.96 13.48
CA ILE A 519 -7.95 3.62 13.21
C ILE A 519 -8.73 2.67 12.30
N ARG A 520 -9.72 1.98 12.85
CA ARG A 520 -10.64 1.17 12.07
C ARG A 520 -11.62 2.13 11.41
N LEU A 521 -11.33 2.52 10.18
CA LEU A 521 -12.26 3.27 9.36
C LEU A 521 -13.40 2.31 8.98
N GLU A 522 -14.49 2.33 9.74
CA GLU A 522 -15.78 1.78 9.33
C GLU A 522 -16.35 2.66 8.22
N ALA A 523 -15.79 2.52 7.02
CA ALA A 523 -16.31 3.10 5.79
C ALA A 523 -16.99 1.98 4.99
N ASP A 524 -18.06 2.34 4.25
CA ASP A 524 -18.69 1.47 3.25
C ASP A 524 -17.62 0.90 2.32
N LEU A 525 -17.29 -0.38 2.53
CA LEU A 525 -16.31 -1.07 1.73
C LEU A 525 -16.97 -1.43 0.40
N ASN A 526 -16.34 -1.03 -0.70
CA ASN A 526 -16.82 -1.41 -2.03
C ASN A 526 -16.88 -2.96 -2.13
N PRO A 527 -18.01 -3.55 -2.56
CA PRO A 527 -18.18 -5.00 -2.62
C PRO A 527 -17.09 -5.73 -3.42
N MET A 528 -16.57 -5.13 -4.51
CA MET A 528 -15.49 -5.75 -5.31
C MET A 528 -14.18 -5.83 -4.54
N ILE A 529 -13.88 -4.84 -3.70
CA ILE A 529 -12.68 -4.85 -2.84
C ILE A 529 -12.86 -5.83 -1.68
N ALA A 530 -14.08 -5.93 -1.14
CA ALA A 530 -14.41 -6.91 -0.12
C ALA A 530 -14.22 -8.35 -0.64
N ASP A 531 -14.77 -8.65 -1.83
CA ASP A 531 -14.62 -9.96 -2.48
C ASP A 531 -13.14 -10.28 -2.77
N LEU A 532 -12.40 -9.33 -3.35
CA LEU A 532 -10.97 -9.51 -3.60
C LEU A 532 -10.18 -9.79 -2.32
N ALA A 533 -10.50 -9.10 -1.23
CA ALA A 533 -9.84 -9.33 0.07
C ALA A 533 -10.10 -10.75 0.59
N ILE A 534 -11.33 -11.26 0.46
CA ILE A 534 -11.69 -12.63 0.86
C ILE A 534 -10.91 -13.64 0.02
N ARG A 535 -10.85 -13.48 -1.31
CA ARG A 535 -10.12 -14.38 -2.22
C ARG A 535 -8.63 -14.41 -1.91
N LEU A 536 -8.02 -13.23 -1.70
CA LEU A 536 -6.62 -13.12 -1.31
C LEU A 536 -6.36 -13.81 0.04
N THR A 537 -7.26 -13.65 1.01
CA THR A 537 -7.16 -14.32 2.31
C THR A 537 -7.18 -15.84 2.17
N LYS A 538 -8.02 -16.39 1.28
CA LYS A 538 -8.07 -17.83 0.98
C LYS A 538 -6.78 -18.34 0.35
N LEU A 539 -6.09 -17.51 -0.43
CA LEU A 539 -4.78 -17.81 -1.01
C LEU A 539 -3.61 -17.68 -0.01
N GLY A 540 -3.88 -17.36 1.27
CA GLY A 540 -2.87 -17.20 2.31
C GLY A 540 -2.24 -15.80 2.38
N VAL A 541 -2.81 -14.81 1.69
CA VAL A 541 -2.37 -13.41 1.76
C VAL A 541 -3.07 -12.72 2.93
N THR A 542 -2.33 -12.03 3.79
CA THR A 542 -2.94 -11.20 4.84
C THR A 542 -3.44 -9.90 4.21
N THR A 543 -4.74 -9.65 4.25
CA THR A 543 -5.33 -8.42 3.72
C THR A 543 -5.80 -7.48 4.82
N ARG A 544 -5.63 -6.17 4.61
CA ARG A 544 -6.32 -5.13 5.38
C ARG A 544 -7.06 -4.19 4.44
N THR A 545 -8.35 -4.02 4.72
CA THR A 545 -9.20 -3.08 4.01
C THR A 545 -9.22 -1.73 4.73
N ASN A 546 -9.37 -0.64 3.96
CA ASN A 546 -9.42 0.75 4.45
C ASN A 546 -8.28 1.09 5.43
N PHE A 547 -7.05 0.69 5.12
CA PHE A 547 -5.88 0.96 5.97
C PHE A 547 -5.66 2.45 6.22
N SER A 548 -5.96 3.29 5.22
CA SER A 548 -6.07 4.73 5.38
C SER A 548 -7.28 5.25 4.62
N THR A 549 -7.61 6.53 4.79
CA THR A 549 -8.69 7.18 4.03
C THR A 549 -8.50 7.01 2.51
N ARG A 550 -7.24 6.96 2.06
CA ARG A 550 -6.82 6.88 0.65
C ARG A 550 -6.39 5.50 0.18
N ILE A 551 -6.04 4.58 1.09
CA ILE A 551 -5.61 3.22 0.76
C ILE A 551 -6.72 2.24 1.11
N LYS A 552 -7.39 1.73 0.06
CA LYS A 552 -8.58 0.88 0.20
C LYS A 552 -8.26 -0.59 0.48
N LEU A 553 -7.20 -1.12 -0.11
CA LEU A 553 -6.78 -2.51 0.10
C LEU A 553 -5.26 -2.61 0.19
N VAL A 554 -4.80 -3.26 1.25
CA VAL A 554 -3.42 -3.69 1.44
C VAL A 554 -3.38 -5.20 1.44
N ALA A 555 -2.43 -5.77 0.70
CA ALA A 555 -2.16 -7.20 0.61
C ALA A 555 -0.71 -7.46 1.05
N SER A 556 -0.48 -8.37 2.00
CA SER A 556 0.85 -8.61 2.55
C SER A 556 1.16 -10.09 2.77
N VAL A 557 2.42 -10.46 2.54
CA VAL A 557 2.98 -11.80 2.74
C VAL A 557 4.39 -11.66 3.32
N GLY A 558 4.60 -12.14 4.55
CA GLY A 558 5.86 -11.91 5.27
C GLY A 558 6.16 -10.41 5.41
N ASP A 559 7.36 -10.00 4.98
CA ASP A 559 7.81 -8.59 5.01
C ASP A 559 7.40 -7.77 3.77
N LYS A 560 6.72 -8.39 2.80
CA LYS A 560 6.27 -7.71 1.58
C LYS A 560 4.84 -7.20 1.78
N ALA A 561 4.61 -5.93 1.44
CA ALA A 561 3.29 -5.33 1.44
C ALA A 561 3.01 -4.62 0.11
N ALA A 562 1.83 -4.83 -0.44
CA ALA A 562 1.35 -4.23 -1.66
C ALA A 562 0.08 -3.40 -1.41
N ILE A 563 -0.01 -2.26 -2.09
CA ILE A 563 -1.25 -1.49 -2.20
C ILE A 563 -1.92 -1.92 -3.49
N VAL A 564 -3.18 -2.35 -3.37
CA VAL A 564 -4.00 -2.73 -4.53
C VAL A 564 -4.94 -1.57 -4.85
N GLU A 565 -4.77 -0.99 -6.03
CA GLU A 565 -5.49 0.22 -6.43
C GLU A 565 -6.33 0.01 -7.71
N PRO A 566 -7.67 0.00 -7.60
CA PRO A 566 -8.58 -0.10 -8.73
C PRO A 566 -8.72 1.24 -9.48
N ASP A 567 -9.29 1.24 -10.69
CA ASP A 567 -9.38 2.45 -11.55
C ASP A 567 -10.12 3.59 -10.87
N TRP A 568 -11.27 3.29 -10.28
CA TRP A 568 -12.08 4.25 -9.52
C TRP A 568 -11.40 4.70 -8.21
N GLY A 569 -10.40 3.96 -7.76
CA GLY A 569 -9.62 4.22 -6.56
C GLY A 569 -8.41 5.12 -6.80
N ILE A 570 -8.01 5.35 -8.06
CA ILE A 570 -6.85 6.20 -8.36
C ILE A 570 -7.15 7.65 -7.98
N LEU A 571 -6.37 8.16 -7.04
CA LEU A 571 -6.49 9.53 -6.58
C LEU A 571 -5.51 10.43 -7.31
N GLY A 572 -5.99 11.58 -7.75
CA GLY A 572 -5.13 12.68 -8.20
C GLY A 572 -5.86 13.75 -9.00
N TYR A 573 -5.37 14.98 -8.93
CA TYR A 573 -5.94 16.13 -9.64
C TYR A 573 -5.53 16.15 -11.11
N ASN A 574 -4.36 15.62 -11.45
CA ASN A 574 -3.83 15.56 -12.81
C ASN A 574 -3.21 14.19 -13.12
N LEU A 575 -2.91 13.95 -14.40
CA LEU A 575 -2.36 12.68 -14.88
C LEU A 575 -0.98 12.38 -14.26
N SER A 576 -0.14 13.41 -14.11
CA SER A 576 1.18 13.30 -13.49
C SER A 576 1.12 12.78 -12.06
N GLU A 577 0.14 13.23 -11.28
CA GLU A 577 -0.06 12.76 -9.92
C GLU A 577 -0.53 11.31 -9.89
N ARG A 578 -1.56 11.01 -10.71
CA ARG A 578 -2.21 9.69 -10.75
C ARG A 578 -1.25 8.58 -11.14
N TYR A 579 -0.47 8.80 -12.21
CA TYR A 579 0.28 7.73 -12.85
C TYR A 579 1.79 7.79 -12.64
N ARG A 580 2.33 8.90 -12.11
CA ARG A 580 3.78 9.03 -11.84
C ARG A 580 4.10 9.36 -10.39
N LEU A 581 3.66 10.51 -9.87
CA LEU A 581 4.13 11.01 -8.58
C LEU A 581 3.66 10.16 -7.39
N ARG A 582 2.38 9.80 -7.34
CA ARG A 582 1.84 9.02 -6.22
C ARG A 582 2.32 7.56 -6.24
N PRO A 583 2.28 6.83 -7.36
CA PRO A 583 2.89 5.49 -7.42
C PRO A 583 4.36 5.50 -7.02
N ALA A 584 5.17 6.42 -7.56
CA ALA A 584 6.58 6.54 -7.20
C ALA A 584 6.80 6.89 -5.71
N LEU A 585 5.91 7.69 -5.11
CA LEU A 585 5.95 8.00 -3.68
C LEU A 585 5.67 6.74 -2.83
N LEU A 586 4.63 5.98 -3.17
CA LEU A 586 4.26 4.75 -2.46
C LEU A 586 5.36 3.70 -2.57
N GLU A 587 5.95 3.53 -3.76
CA GLU A 587 7.09 2.65 -3.98
C GLU A 587 8.31 3.08 -3.15
N ALA A 588 8.62 4.39 -3.11
CA ALA A 588 9.69 4.92 -2.28
C ALA A 588 9.43 4.77 -0.76
N MET A 589 8.16 4.66 -0.35
CA MET A 589 7.74 4.34 1.02
C MET A 589 7.79 2.84 1.37
N GLY A 590 8.25 2.00 0.44
CA GLY A 590 8.41 0.56 0.61
C GLY A 590 7.19 -0.27 0.23
N TRP A 591 6.18 0.32 -0.40
CA TRP A 591 5.03 -0.42 -0.91
C TRP A 591 5.32 -1.01 -2.29
N MET A 592 4.75 -2.17 -2.57
CA MET A 592 4.55 -2.61 -3.96
C MET A 592 3.25 -1.99 -4.48
N TYR A 593 3.33 -1.20 -5.55
CA TYR A 593 2.15 -0.61 -6.15
C TYR A 593 1.53 -1.56 -7.18
N LEU A 594 0.33 -2.07 -6.90
CA LEU A 594 -0.40 -2.98 -7.80
C LEU A 594 -1.62 -2.28 -8.38
N ARG A 595 -1.53 -1.97 -9.67
CA ARG A 595 -2.61 -1.41 -10.46
C ARG A 595 -3.55 -2.52 -10.90
N VAL A 596 -4.84 -2.42 -10.55
CA VAL A 596 -5.86 -3.40 -10.94
C VAL A 596 -6.93 -2.74 -11.81
N PRO A 597 -7.03 -3.09 -13.09
CA PRO A 597 -8.14 -2.67 -13.93
C PRO A 597 -9.48 -3.09 -13.35
N SER A 598 -10.39 -2.15 -13.21
CA SER A 598 -11.73 -2.36 -12.63
C SER A 598 -12.54 -3.40 -13.41
N PHE A 599 -12.38 -3.40 -14.73
CA PHE A 599 -13.02 -4.34 -15.64
C PHE A 599 -12.49 -5.77 -15.48
N GLU A 600 -11.18 -5.93 -15.28
CA GLU A 600 -10.56 -7.24 -15.07
C GLU A 600 -11.00 -7.82 -13.71
N LEU A 601 -11.04 -6.98 -12.68
CA LEU A 601 -11.54 -7.37 -11.36
C LEU A 601 -13.02 -7.79 -11.39
N PHE A 602 -13.84 -7.18 -12.25
CA PHE A 602 -15.23 -7.57 -12.41
C PHE A 602 -15.39 -8.87 -13.22
N ALA A 603 -14.59 -9.03 -14.28
CA ALA A 603 -14.70 -10.17 -15.19
C ALA A 603 -14.16 -11.48 -14.60
N ASP A 604 -12.98 -11.43 -13.98
CA ASP A 604 -12.34 -12.59 -13.34
C ASP A 604 -11.59 -12.18 -12.03
N PRO A 605 -12.31 -12.01 -10.91
CA PRO A 605 -11.71 -11.66 -9.63
C PRO A 605 -10.77 -12.74 -9.08
N GLU A 606 -10.95 -14.01 -9.49
CA GLU A 606 -10.09 -15.12 -9.05
C GLU A 606 -8.72 -15.05 -9.72
N GLN A 607 -8.67 -14.85 -11.03
CA GLN A 607 -7.42 -14.64 -11.76
C GLN A 607 -6.66 -13.42 -11.23
N VAL A 608 -7.35 -12.32 -10.96
CA VAL A 608 -6.74 -11.11 -10.37
C VAL A 608 -6.15 -11.42 -8.99
N ALA A 609 -6.89 -12.10 -8.11
CA ALA A 609 -6.40 -12.50 -6.80
C ALA A 609 -5.15 -13.40 -6.89
N ARG A 610 -5.14 -14.35 -7.82
CA ARG A 610 -3.99 -15.23 -8.07
C ARG A 610 -2.78 -14.46 -8.59
N SER A 611 -2.98 -13.52 -9.52
CA SER A 611 -1.93 -12.65 -10.06
C SER A 611 -1.28 -11.81 -8.95
N ILE A 612 -2.10 -11.21 -8.09
CA ILE A 612 -1.62 -10.46 -6.91
C ILE A 612 -0.86 -11.37 -5.95
N ALA A 613 -1.39 -12.55 -5.62
CA ALA A 613 -0.71 -13.51 -4.75
C ALA A 613 0.66 -13.96 -5.31
N MET A 614 0.73 -14.24 -6.62
CA MET A 614 1.97 -14.56 -7.31
C MET A 614 2.97 -13.39 -7.28
N SER A 615 2.51 -12.15 -7.47
CA SER A 615 3.36 -10.96 -7.37
C SER A 615 3.96 -10.76 -5.96
N LEU A 616 3.24 -11.19 -4.93
CA LEU A 616 3.69 -11.19 -3.54
C LEU A 616 4.61 -12.38 -3.21
N GLY A 617 4.74 -13.36 -4.11
CA GLY A 617 5.65 -14.50 -4.01
C GLY A 617 5.01 -15.79 -3.50
N ILE A 618 3.68 -15.92 -3.56
CA ILE A 618 2.99 -17.18 -3.30
C ILE A 618 2.97 -18.03 -4.58
N GLU A 619 3.46 -19.26 -4.50
CA GLU A 619 3.31 -20.23 -5.58
C GLU A 619 1.89 -20.79 -5.60
N VAL A 620 1.03 -20.17 -6.40
CA VAL A 620 -0.34 -20.66 -6.59
C VAL A 620 -0.31 -21.81 -7.58
N THR A 621 -0.54 -23.03 -7.11
CA THR A 621 -0.78 -24.18 -7.99
C THR A 621 -2.12 -23.98 -8.71
N LYS A 622 -2.18 -24.29 -10.02
CA LYS A 622 -3.37 -24.10 -10.90
C LYS A 622 -4.64 -24.87 -10.48
N LYS A 623 -4.65 -25.57 -9.35
CA LYS A 623 -5.86 -26.24 -8.87
C LYS A 623 -6.81 -25.20 -8.30
N ALA A 624 -7.92 -24.96 -8.99
CA ALA A 624 -9.06 -24.25 -8.44
C ALA A 624 -9.51 -24.97 -7.16
N GLN A 625 -9.31 -24.33 -6.02
CA GLN A 625 -10.02 -24.74 -4.81
C GLN A 625 -11.37 -24.04 -4.87
N PRO A 626 -12.49 -24.79 -4.89
CA PRO A 626 -13.82 -24.18 -4.91
C PRO A 626 -13.97 -23.24 -3.72
N LEU A 627 -14.72 -22.15 -3.92
CA LEU A 627 -14.91 -21.08 -2.93
C LEU A 627 -15.54 -21.59 -1.62
N PHE A 628 -16.14 -22.78 -1.65
CA PHE A 628 -16.78 -23.49 -0.55
C PHE A 628 -16.27 -24.95 -0.55
N GLU A 629 -15.99 -25.52 0.63
CA GLU A 629 -15.86 -26.97 0.78
C GLU A 629 -17.24 -27.59 0.58
N LEU A 630 -17.60 -27.80 -0.69
CA LEU A 630 -18.76 -28.60 -1.04
C LEU A 630 -18.47 -30.02 -0.54
N SER A 631 -19.38 -30.52 0.31
CA SER A 631 -19.49 -31.94 0.59
C SER A 631 -19.57 -32.68 -0.74
N GLU A 632 -19.03 -33.90 -0.84
CA GLU A 632 -19.16 -34.69 -2.08
C GLU A 632 -20.62 -34.64 -2.56
N PRO A 633 -20.86 -34.19 -3.81
CA PRO A 633 -22.21 -33.91 -4.28
C PRO A 633 -23.03 -35.19 -4.33
N ALA A 634 -24.28 -35.12 -3.90
CA ALA A 634 -25.24 -36.18 -4.16
C ALA A 634 -25.44 -36.31 -5.68
N PHE A 635 -25.59 -37.52 -6.20
CA PHE A 635 -25.77 -37.78 -7.64
C PHE A 635 -26.89 -36.93 -8.28
N GLU A 636 -27.91 -36.59 -7.49
CA GLU A 636 -29.10 -35.79 -7.86
C GLU A 636 -28.78 -34.36 -8.36
N ASP A 637 -27.61 -33.84 -8.01
CA ASP A 637 -27.19 -32.46 -8.31
C ASP A 637 -26.07 -32.41 -9.39
N THR A 638 -25.86 -33.51 -10.12
CA THR A 638 -24.90 -33.58 -11.24
C THR A 638 -25.58 -33.40 -12.60
N ALA A 639 -24.88 -32.82 -13.59
CA ALA A 639 -25.38 -32.62 -14.96
C ALA A 639 -25.99 -33.88 -15.60
N SER A 640 -25.47 -35.06 -15.25
CA SER A 640 -25.96 -36.37 -15.67
C SER A 640 -27.39 -36.67 -15.18
N ALA A 641 -27.77 -36.17 -14.00
CA ALA A 641 -29.12 -36.31 -13.44
C ALA A 641 -30.15 -35.38 -14.09
N TRP A 642 -29.67 -34.33 -14.79
CA TRP A 642 -30.49 -33.33 -15.49
C TRP A 642 -30.51 -33.54 -17.01
N GLY A 643 -30.01 -34.69 -17.49
CA GLY A 643 -30.15 -35.11 -18.89
C GLY A 643 -29.04 -34.63 -19.84
N ASP A 644 -27.92 -34.11 -19.34
CA ASP A 644 -26.78 -33.75 -20.18
C ASP A 644 -25.80 -34.94 -20.29
N PRO A 645 -25.64 -35.57 -21.47
CA PRO A 645 -24.69 -36.65 -21.64
C PRO A 645 -23.29 -36.04 -21.68
N GLY A 646 -22.58 -36.06 -20.54
CA GLY A 646 -21.20 -35.60 -20.39
C GLY A 646 -20.14 -36.33 -21.24
N ASP A 647 -20.50 -36.87 -22.39
CA ASP A 647 -19.58 -37.52 -23.33
C ASP A 647 -19.04 -36.50 -24.34
N SER A 648 -18.32 -35.49 -23.82
CA SER A 648 -17.34 -34.77 -24.64
C SER A 648 -16.02 -35.52 -24.58
N ASN A 649 -15.49 -35.85 -25.76
CA ASN A 649 -14.21 -36.52 -25.98
C ASN A 649 -13.03 -35.86 -25.20
N ASP A 650 -13.18 -34.60 -24.78
CA ASP A 650 -12.19 -33.85 -24.00
C ASP A 650 -12.04 -34.33 -22.55
N GLN A 651 -13.11 -34.82 -21.92
CA GLN A 651 -13.06 -35.29 -20.51
C GLN A 651 -12.30 -36.63 -20.41
N ARG A 652 -12.51 -37.50 -21.39
CA ARG A 652 -11.81 -38.79 -21.51
C ARG A 652 -10.31 -38.62 -21.79
N LEU A 653 -9.92 -37.55 -22.49
CA LEU A 653 -8.51 -37.21 -22.73
C LEU A 653 -7.82 -36.61 -21.49
N ALA A 654 -8.57 -36.01 -20.56
CA ALA A 654 -8.04 -35.45 -19.32
C ALA A 654 -7.73 -36.52 -18.26
N GLU A 655 -8.45 -37.65 -18.29
CA GLU A 655 -8.34 -38.73 -17.31
C GLU A 655 -7.32 -39.82 -17.68
N ASP A 656 -6.94 -39.93 -18.96
CA ASP A 656 -6.05 -40.97 -19.47
C ASP A 656 -4.56 -40.62 -19.21
N LYS A 657 -4.07 -40.91 -17.99
CA LYS A 657 -2.64 -40.83 -17.65
C LYS A 657 -1.97 -42.22 -17.73
N PRO A 658 -0.89 -42.38 -18.52
CA PRO A 658 -0.14 -43.63 -18.58
C PRO A 658 0.57 -43.98 -17.25
N PRO A 659 0.76 -45.28 -16.94
CA PRO A 659 1.18 -45.77 -15.62
C PRO A 659 2.66 -45.54 -15.23
N HIS A 660 3.38 -44.60 -15.87
CA HIS A 660 4.80 -44.33 -15.62
C HIS A 660 5.10 -42.88 -15.18
N TRP A 661 4.09 -42.14 -14.71
CA TRP A 661 4.28 -40.84 -14.07
C TRP A 661 4.07 -40.96 -12.55
N GLY A 662 5.16 -41.23 -11.84
CA GLY A 662 5.30 -41.03 -10.40
C GLY A 662 6.12 -39.77 -10.13
#